data_AF-A0A067M497-F1
#
_entry.id   AF-A0A067M497-F1
#
_cell.length_a   1.000
_cell.length_b   1.000
_cell.length_c   1.000
_cell.angle_alpha   90.00
_cell.angle_beta   90.00
_cell.angle_gamma   90.00
#
_symmetry.space_group_name_H-M   'P 1'
#
loop_
_entity.id
_entity.type
_entity.pdbx_description
1 polymer ?
#
loop_
_entity_poly.entity_id
_entity_poly.type
_entity_poly.pdbx_seq_one_letter_code
_entity_poly.pdbx_strand_id
1 'polypeptide(L)'
;MAKWVVRVLAAPTVDTEPAISVHFESSPSAKYLFGCGEGILRASMQQKYGMMKTKAIFVTGVNTERSLGLPGTLMSAADGSIKHMQLYGPEGLAHYIASTRFYAQRDTMAVSVLECPTFPTNQSPEPLYSDVNMKVFATPILPEDWTPSASNTLKRKRPHSPGSPRSRSSSLDSNEYLKKIIDIMYWVKPEDTPPASTGSPPLNPRLFPGAPSVNRRLPFASPPPVAMSYLGVGPAIRGKFDAAKALSLGVPNGPVRKKLINGESITTDDGKLVTPDMCIGPSSPPAAFLFVDCPSPSYIPGAVKDALPDLSSHPERIVINLVIHRVGPGVIEDKRYRDWMNTFDPNVHHLIASETYCPNRVSHTSSAYAQLRLAELDPEIFRVPAYSLTPSASLDEFPDLPPNVQPLAIDLQITMAPPGEPKLVPGPNFDRFHNAILGNGGEGSGKALEKPQLDLTPATEAAFDAARADVEAQRAVYAEGRPSQPGDDIVVTPLGTGSALPSKYRNVSATLLQIPGGGSILLDCGEGTWGQMCRQFGTHDVEDGGANVFSVLRDIRCIFISHIHGDHHMGLSRLLAKRKALDPPPSEPLYLIANWQTVQYLNEFSDLQDIGLKNDFNTGVRVIGAEGLQSAPPSEFTSKLKPDAKEEDLNRERRNWEATLKARLRLESVATVDVIHRARACYGVVIKHRDGWSVVYSGDTLPCEALVLAGQNATLLIHEATMADEQADIALVKAHSTLGQAIKVGLDMKAKHILLTHFSQRYPKMPPSLLTPRLREPKPLEAESTDPEDSLATGDPDKPVIALAFDHASIRVGSMWKMARYIPAIQQCYDESEEPLEETEDVPATESATRGAEKEKASGSKTKEKYEGGKNKQKQKQKHRQKQSGGGKSGRRDDSAGDQTMADGTGEGSQLAATG
;
A
#
# COMPACT_ATOMS: atom_id res chain seq x y z
N MET A 1 -4.84 -22.47 29.89
CA MET A 1 -4.93 -23.19 28.59
C MET A 1 -4.50 -22.22 27.51
N ALA A 2 -3.86 -22.68 26.43
CA ALA A 2 -3.41 -21.80 25.36
C ALA A 2 -4.61 -21.39 24.48
N LYS A 3 -5.25 -20.27 24.81
CA LYS A 3 -6.34 -19.71 24.00
C LYS A 3 -5.76 -19.14 22.71
N TRP A 4 -6.31 -19.61 21.59
CA TRP A 4 -5.99 -19.11 20.26
C TRP A 4 -7.25 -19.01 19.40
N VAL A 5 -7.22 -18.06 18.48
CA VAL A 5 -8.36 -17.65 17.65
C VAL A 5 -7.95 -17.52 16.20
N VAL A 6 -8.90 -17.77 15.30
CA VAL A 6 -8.82 -17.35 13.89
C VAL A 6 -9.70 -16.12 13.74
N ARG A 7 -9.14 -15.00 13.26
CA ARG A 7 -9.87 -13.77 12.92
C ARG A 7 -9.78 -13.52 11.43
N VAL A 8 -10.90 -13.19 10.79
CA VAL A 8 -10.94 -12.72 9.40
C VAL A 8 -10.46 -11.27 9.35
N LEU A 9 -9.34 -11.03 8.67
CA LEU A 9 -8.83 -9.68 8.41
C LEU A 9 -9.42 -9.09 7.13
N ALA A 10 -9.78 -9.92 6.16
CA ALA A 10 -10.44 -9.49 4.94
C ALA A 10 -11.37 -10.59 4.39
N ALA A 11 -12.51 -10.15 3.89
CA ALA A 11 -13.42 -10.91 3.04
C ALA A 11 -13.17 -10.51 1.56
N PRO A 12 -13.56 -11.34 0.58
CA PRO A 12 -13.46 -10.96 -0.83
C PRO A 12 -14.42 -9.81 -1.14
N THR A 13 -13.85 -8.70 -1.62
CA THR A 13 -14.56 -7.53 -2.16
C THR A 13 -13.73 -6.97 -3.31
N VAL A 14 -14.20 -5.95 -4.02
CA VAL A 14 -13.36 -5.29 -5.05
C VAL A 14 -12.11 -4.60 -4.47
N ASP A 15 -12.09 -4.31 -3.16
CA ASP A 15 -10.95 -3.69 -2.45
C ASP A 15 -9.94 -4.73 -1.94
N THR A 16 -10.41 -5.91 -1.52
CA THR A 16 -9.64 -6.84 -0.70
C THR A 16 -9.85 -8.30 -1.05
N GLU A 17 -8.77 -9.06 -1.00
CA GLU A 17 -8.74 -10.53 -1.15
C GLU A 17 -8.91 -11.21 0.23
N PRO A 18 -9.40 -12.46 0.32
CA PRO A 18 -9.61 -13.11 1.61
C PRO A 18 -8.32 -13.37 2.37
N ALA A 19 -8.28 -12.99 3.65
CA ALA A 19 -7.15 -13.23 4.55
C ALA A 19 -7.59 -13.43 6.00
N ILE A 20 -6.91 -14.32 6.72
CA ILE A 20 -7.13 -14.59 8.15
C ILE A 20 -5.85 -14.41 8.97
N SER A 21 -5.99 -13.96 10.21
CA SER A 21 -4.92 -14.01 11.20
C SER A 21 -5.21 -15.04 12.28
N VAL A 22 -4.25 -15.94 12.49
CA VAL A 22 -4.25 -16.90 13.60
C VAL A 22 -3.48 -16.27 14.75
N HIS A 23 -4.16 -16.03 15.88
CA HIS A 23 -3.57 -15.34 17.02
C HIS A 23 -3.56 -16.19 18.29
N PHE A 24 -2.39 -16.23 18.96
CA PHE A 24 -2.19 -16.86 20.26
C PHE A 24 -2.09 -15.80 21.35
N GLU A 25 -3.05 -15.81 22.27
CA GLU A 25 -3.16 -14.85 23.38
C GLU A 25 -2.20 -15.21 24.53
N SER A 26 -1.91 -16.50 24.70
CA SER A 26 -1.03 -17.02 25.74
C SER A 26 0.45 -16.87 25.39
N SER A 27 1.32 -16.81 26.41
CA SER A 27 2.77 -16.73 26.18
C SER A 27 3.35 -18.07 25.67
N PRO A 28 4.18 -18.10 24.60
CA PRO A 28 4.66 -16.95 23.83
C PRO A 28 3.66 -16.50 22.75
N SER A 29 3.11 -15.30 22.95
CA SER A 29 2.05 -14.74 22.09
C SER A 29 2.56 -14.48 20.67
N ALA A 30 1.78 -14.87 19.67
CA ALA A 30 2.17 -14.87 18.26
C ALA A 30 1.00 -14.53 17.34
N LYS A 31 1.33 -14.13 16.10
CA LYS A 31 0.40 -14.06 14.97
C LYS A 31 0.97 -14.81 13.77
N TYR A 32 0.08 -15.31 12.92
CA TYR A 32 0.39 -15.93 11.63
C TYR A 32 -0.68 -15.45 10.65
N LEU A 33 -0.29 -15.11 9.42
CA LEU A 33 -1.19 -14.56 8.39
C LEU A 33 -1.36 -15.57 7.25
N PHE A 34 -2.59 -15.86 6.84
CA PHE A 34 -2.89 -16.70 5.68
C PHE A 34 -3.68 -15.87 4.68
N GLY A 35 -3.17 -15.77 3.44
CA GLY A 35 -3.59 -14.80 2.43
C GLY A 35 -2.89 -13.45 2.60
N CYS A 36 -2.37 -12.88 1.49
CA CYS A 36 -1.76 -11.54 1.47
C CYS A 36 -1.92 -10.89 0.09
N GLY A 37 -3.17 -10.80 -0.37
CA GLY A 37 -3.53 -10.07 -1.58
C GLY A 37 -3.47 -8.55 -1.38
N GLU A 38 -3.87 -7.81 -2.41
CA GLU A 38 -3.87 -6.34 -2.40
C GLU A 38 -4.85 -5.78 -1.33
N GLY A 39 -4.57 -4.60 -0.77
CA GLY A 39 -5.45 -3.90 0.19
C GLY A 39 -5.41 -4.42 1.63
N ILE A 40 -4.77 -5.58 1.89
CA ILE A 40 -4.68 -6.21 3.23
C ILE A 40 -4.05 -5.29 4.27
N LEU A 41 -3.04 -4.48 3.91
CA LEU A 41 -2.43 -3.51 4.81
C LEU A 41 -3.44 -2.42 5.24
N ARG A 42 -4.21 -1.89 4.28
CA ARG A 42 -5.23 -0.84 4.53
C ARG A 42 -6.42 -1.39 5.33
N ALA A 43 -6.82 -2.64 5.09
CA ALA A 43 -7.84 -3.34 5.90
C ALA A 43 -7.37 -3.60 7.34
N SER A 44 -6.11 -4.01 7.53
CA SER A 44 -5.47 -4.14 8.84
C SER A 44 -5.50 -2.82 9.62
N MET A 45 -5.18 -1.69 8.98
CA MET A 45 -5.29 -0.36 9.59
C MET A 45 -6.74 0.02 9.93
N GLN A 46 -7.70 -0.27 9.04
CA GLN A 46 -9.12 0.01 9.24
C GLN A 46 -9.69 -0.70 10.49
N GLN A 47 -9.20 -1.90 10.81
CA GLN A 47 -9.55 -2.66 12.03
C GLN A 47 -8.68 -2.33 13.26
N LYS A 48 -7.66 -1.46 13.11
CA LYS A 48 -6.58 -1.24 14.10
C LYS A 48 -5.83 -2.54 14.49
N TYR A 49 -5.74 -3.51 13.58
CA TYR A 49 -5.17 -4.84 13.82
C TYR A 49 -3.68 -4.93 13.45
N GLY A 50 -2.82 -4.14 14.11
CA GLY A 50 -1.39 -4.03 13.77
C GLY A 50 -0.61 -5.37 13.71
N MET A 51 0.38 -5.45 12.81
CA MET A 51 1.13 -6.67 12.47
C MET A 51 2.05 -7.23 13.58
N MET A 52 2.21 -6.53 14.71
CA MET A 52 3.12 -6.90 15.79
C MET A 52 2.93 -8.37 16.24
N LYS A 53 4.06 -9.06 16.47
CA LYS A 53 4.18 -10.50 16.78
C LYS A 53 3.87 -11.47 15.61
N THR A 54 3.67 -10.99 14.39
CA THR A 54 3.56 -11.89 13.22
C THR A 54 4.90 -12.57 12.95
N LYS A 55 4.91 -13.91 12.91
CA LYS A 55 6.12 -14.73 12.67
C LYS A 55 6.25 -15.21 11.22
N ALA A 56 5.11 -15.45 10.56
CA ALA A 56 5.06 -16.01 9.23
C ALA A 56 3.80 -15.56 8.46
N ILE A 57 3.94 -15.48 7.13
CA ILE A 57 2.86 -15.23 6.17
C ILE A 57 2.81 -16.41 5.19
N PHE A 58 1.63 -16.97 4.97
CA PHE A 58 1.36 -18.08 4.06
C PHE A 58 0.46 -17.58 2.91
N VAL A 59 0.96 -17.56 1.67
CA VAL A 59 0.21 -17.10 0.49
C VAL A 59 -0.21 -18.27 -0.40
N THR A 60 -1.47 -18.28 -0.80
CA THR A 60 -2.05 -19.40 -1.55
C THR A 60 -1.63 -19.47 -3.02
N GLY A 61 -0.90 -18.47 -3.51
CA GLY A 61 -0.36 -18.41 -4.87
C GLY A 61 0.47 -17.15 -5.07
N VAL A 62 1.14 -17.05 -6.22
CA VAL A 62 2.01 -15.92 -6.56
C VAL A 62 1.49 -15.25 -7.83
N ASN A 63 0.45 -14.43 -7.66
CA ASN A 63 -0.27 -13.74 -8.73
C ASN A 63 -1.00 -12.49 -8.20
N THR A 64 -1.62 -11.73 -9.09
CA THR A 64 -2.29 -10.43 -8.82
C THR A 64 -3.41 -10.48 -7.78
N GLU A 65 -3.82 -11.65 -7.33
CA GLU A 65 -4.90 -11.87 -6.37
C GLU A 65 -4.41 -12.50 -5.05
N ARG A 66 -3.21 -13.10 -5.04
CA ARG A 66 -2.78 -13.96 -3.92
C ARG A 66 -1.60 -13.40 -3.12
N SER A 67 -0.79 -12.53 -3.73
CA SER A 67 0.47 -12.08 -3.12
C SER A 67 0.79 -10.57 -3.20
N LEU A 68 -0.02 -9.73 -3.88
CA LEU A 68 0.36 -8.33 -4.11
C LEU A 68 0.45 -7.44 -2.88
N GLY A 69 -0.17 -7.81 -1.76
CA GLY A 69 -0.02 -7.08 -0.49
C GLY A 69 1.29 -7.38 0.23
N LEU A 70 2.07 -8.39 -0.20
CA LEU A 70 3.32 -8.76 0.46
C LEU A 70 4.32 -7.60 0.56
N PRO A 71 4.62 -6.80 -0.50
CA PRO A 71 5.66 -5.78 -0.40
C PRO A 71 5.27 -4.65 0.57
N GLY A 72 4.03 -4.17 0.52
CA GLY A 72 3.51 -3.18 1.47
C GLY A 72 3.49 -3.72 2.90
N THR A 73 3.03 -4.97 3.08
CA THR A 73 3.00 -5.65 4.39
C THR A 73 4.42 -5.87 4.95
N LEU A 74 5.40 -6.20 4.12
CA LEU A 74 6.81 -6.38 4.51
C LEU A 74 7.47 -5.06 4.90
N MET A 75 7.24 -3.99 4.13
CA MET A 75 7.73 -2.65 4.47
C MET A 75 7.13 -2.20 5.80
N SER A 76 5.81 -2.26 5.94
CA SER A 76 5.11 -1.90 7.19
C SER A 76 5.53 -2.78 8.39
N ALA A 77 5.82 -4.07 8.18
CA ALA A 77 6.33 -4.95 9.24
C ALA A 77 7.74 -4.55 9.70
N ALA A 78 8.63 -4.22 8.77
CA ALA A 78 10.01 -3.81 9.06
C ALA A 78 10.08 -2.43 9.74
N ASP A 79 9.23 -1.51 9.32
CA ASP A 79 9.10 -0.18 9.91
C ASP A 79 8.41 -0.30 11.29
N GLY A 80 7.44 -1.22 11.42
CA GLY A 80 6.77 -1.64 12.67
C GLY A 80 7.61 -2.52 13.61
N SER A 81 8.94 -2.42 13.55
CA SER A 81 9.90 -3.07 14.46
C SER A 81 9.91 -4.62 14.49
N ILE A 82 9.31 -5.31 13.52
CA ILE A 82 9.49 -6.76 13.38
C ILE A 82 10.93 -7.02 12.87
N LYS A 83 11.64 -7.96 13.49
CA LYS A 83 13.06 -8.23 13.19
C LYS A 83 13.31 -9.41 12.25
N HIS A 84 12.34 -10.32 12.12
CA HIS A 84 12.39 -11.44 11.18
C HIS A 84 10.99 -11.78 10.68
N MET A 85 10.83 -12.00 9.38
CA MET A 85 9.59 -12.46 8.75
C MET A 85 9.86 -13.68 7.87
N GLN A 86 9.03 -14.71 8.01
CA GLN A 86 9.07 -15.92 7.16
C GLN A 86 7.91 -15.92 6.17
N LEU A 87 8.20 -16.18 4.91
CA LEU A 87 7.23 -16.18 3.82
C LEU A 87 7.14 -17.58 3.22
N TYR A 88 5.92 -18.11 3.16
CA TYR A 88 5.60 -19.43 2.65
C TYR A 88 4.59 -19.32 1.50
N GLY A 89 4.79 -20.10 0.45
CA GLY A 89 3.97 -20.12 -0.77
C GLY A 89 4.47 -21.17 -1.75
N PRO A 90 3.91 -21.27 -2.96
CA PRO A 90 4.41 -22.17 -3.99
C PRO A 90 5.70 -21.64 -4.64
N GLU A 91 6.28 -22.45 -5.55
CA GLU A 91 7.40 -22.07 -6.41
C GLU A 91 7.16 -20.73 -7.13
N GLY A 92 8.19 -19.88 -7.18
CA GLY A 92 8.12 -18.54 -7.79
C GLY A 92 7.94 -17.40 -6.78
N LEU A 93 7.65 -17.68 -5.51
CA LEU A 93 7.58 -16.68 -4.45
C LEU A 93 8.93 -15.96 -4.25
N ALA A 94 10.06 -16.68 -4.31
CA ALA A 94 11.39 -16.08 -4.22
C ALA A 94 11.70 -15.16 -5.42
N HIS A 95 11.22 -15.53 -6.62
CA HIS A 95 11.31 -14.67 -7.80
C HIS A 95 10.45 -13.42 -7.66
N TYR A 96 9.23 -13.54 -7.12
CA TYR A 96 8.38 -12.38 -6.84
C TYR A 96 9.04 -11.41 -5.83
N ILE A 97 9.48 -11.89 -4.67
CA ILE A 97 10.16 -11.02 -3.68
C ILE A 97 11.42 -10.39 -4.29
N ALA A 98 12.25 -11.15 -5.02
CA ALA A 98 13.41 -10.59 -5.71
C ALA A 98 13.05 -9.54 -6.79
N SER A 99 11.85 -9.62 -7.40
CA SER A 99 11.39 -8.64 -8.40
C SER A 99 11.16 -7.25 -7.79
N THR A 100 10.80 -7.17 -6.50
CA THR A 100 10.49 -5.91 -5.80
C THR A 100 11.71 -5.17 -5.27
N ARG A 101 12.92 -5.64 -5.60
CA ARG A 101 14.23 -5.12 -5.15
C ARG A 101 14.49 -3.64 -5.42
N PHE A 102 13.71 -2.98 -6.28
CA PHE A 102 13.87 -1.55 -6.55
C PHE A 102 13.12 -0.64 -5.57
N TYR A 103 12.19 -1.18 -4.77
CA TYR A 103 11.32 -0.38 -3.89
C TYR A 103 11.13 -0.98 -2.48
N ALA A 104 11.16 -2.29 -2.32
CA ALA A 104 10.82 -2.95 -1.05
C ALA A 104 12.02 -3.22 -0.10
N GLN A 105 13.18 -2.58 -0.30
CA GLN A 105 14.38 -2.78 0.53
C GLN A 105 14.19 -2.22 1.96
N ARG A 106 14.73 -2.92 2.97
CA ARG A 106 14.75 -2.52 4.39
C ARG A 106 15.93 -3.16 5.13
N ASP A 107 16.69 -2.39 5.91
CA ASP A 107 17.83 -2.88 6.72
C ASP A 107 17.47 -3.16 8.20
N THR A 108 16.19 -3.05 8.57
CA THR A 108 15.68 -3.22 9.95
C THR A 108 15.12 -4.62 10.26
N MET A 109 14.79 -5.40 9.22
CA MET A 109 14.11 -6.71 9.31
C MET A 109 14.70 -7.70 8.30
N ALA A 110 15.07 -8.90 8.76
CA ALA A 110 15.45 -9.99 7.88
C ALA A 110 14.22 -10.71 7.31
N VAL A 111 14.26 -11.13 6.04
CA VAL A 111 13.19 -11.90 5.39
C VAL A 111 13.72 -13.26 4.96
N SER A 112 12.93 -14.31 5.17
CA SER A 112 13.24 -15.66 4.70
C SER A 112 12.09 -16.20 3.87
N VAL A 113 12.38 -16.62 2.63
CA VAL A 113 11.38 -17.21 1.72
C VAL A 113 11.59 -18.71 1.65
N LEU A 114 10.50 -19.47 1.83
CA LEU A 114 10.46 -20.93 1.79
C LEU A 114 9.35 -21.36 0.84
N GLU A 115 9.74 -21.85 -0.34
CA GLU A 115 8.81 -22.35 -1.36
C GLU A 115 8.41 -23.80 -1.05
N CYS A 116 7.11 -24.10 -1.13
CA CYS A 116 6.59 -25.45 -1.01
C CYS A 116 6.77 -26.18 -2.37
N PRO A 117 7.40 -27.37 -2.40
CA PRO A 117 7.60 -28.10 -3.66
C PRO A 117 6.28 -28.51 -4.30
N THR A 118 6.11 -28.28 -5.61
CA THR A 118 4.88 -28.68 -6.35
C THR A 118 4.64 -30.19 -6.32
N PHE A 119 5.70 -30.99 -6.19
CA PHE A 119 5.64 -32.46 -6.12
C PHE A 119 6.44 -32.93 -4.90
N PRO A 120 5.81 -33.14 -3.73
CA PRO A 120 6.50 -33.62 -2.54
C PRO A 120 7.06 -35.03 -2.76
N THR A 121 8.32 -35.24 -2.36
CA THR A 121 9.03 -36.52 -2.56
C THR A 121 8.74 -37.57 -1.48
N ASN A 122 8.17 -37.15 -0.35
CA ASN A 122 7.91 -38.00 0.82
C ASN A 122 6.40 -38.32 0.88
N GLN A 123 6.06 -39.57 1.19
CA GLN A 123 4.66 -40.02 1.31
C GLN A 123 4.01 -39.66 2.66
N SER A 124 4.82 -39.28 3.67
CA SER A 124 4.31 -38.80 4.96
C SER A 124 4.34 -37.27 4.99
N PRO A 125 3.27 -36.59 5.44
CA PRO A 125 3.25 -35.13 5.51
C PRO A 125 4.13 -34.63 6.66
N GLU A 126 5.26 -34.02 6.31
CA GLU A 126 6.04 -33.19 7.24
C GLU A 126 5.46 -31.76 7.27
N PRO A 127 5.47 -31.07 8.43
CA PRO A 127 4.95 -29.71 8.52
C PRO A 127 5.93 -28.71 7.86
N LEU A 128 5.42 -27.92 6.90
CA LEU A 128 6.14 -26.83 6.23
C LEU A 128 6.60 -25.74 7.21
N TYR A 129 5.85 -25.54 8.29
CA TYR A 129 6.22 -24.70 9.43
C TYR A 129 5.90 -25.42 10.74
N SER A 130 6.78 -25.31 11.74
CA SER A 130 6.48 -25.74 13.10
C SER A 130 7.15 -24.83 14.13
N ASP A 131 6.38 -24.37 15.11
CA ASP A 131 6.92 -23.82 16.36
C ASP A 131 6.15 -24.36 17.58
N VAL A 132 6.32 -23.73 18.75
CA VAL A 132 5.67 -24.11 20.00
C VAL A 132 4.15 -23.84 20.03
N ASN A 133 3.64 -23.01 19.12
CA ASN A 133 2.22 -22.65 19.05
C ASN A 133 1.49 -23.39 17.93
N MET A 134 2.10 -23.56 16.76
CA MET A 134 1.40 -24.11 15.59
C MET A 134 2.33 -24.92 14.67
N LYS A 135 1.79 -26.01 14.13
CA LYS A 135 2.28 -26.69 12.92
C LYS A 135 1.43 -26.25 11.73
N VAL A 136 2.05 -26.03 10.58
CA VAL A 136 1.33 -25.81 9.31
C VAL A 136 1.80 -26.85 8.31
N PHE A 137 0.86 -27.66 7.83
CA PHE A 137 1.05 -28.53 6.67
C PHE A 137 0.52 -27.80 5.44
N ALA A 138 1.07 -28.09 4.28
CA ALA A 138 0.67 -27.45 3.02
C ALA A 138 0.61 -28.48 1.90
N THR A 139 -0.40 -28.40 1.04
CA THR A 139 -0.49 -29.22 -0.17
C THR A 139 -0.65 -28.35 -1.41
N PRO A 140 0.16 -28.52 -2.46
CA PRO A 140 -0.05 -27.87 -3.74
C PRO A 140 -1.24 -28.50 -4.48
N ILE A 141 -2.21 -27.69 -4.87
CA ILE A 141 -3.32 -28.08 -5.75
C ILE A 141 -2.99 -27.59 -7.17
N LEU A 142 -3.04 -28.52 -8.13
CA LEU A 142 -2.93 -28.24 -9.56
C LEU A 142 -4.29 -28.45 -10.24
N PRO A 143 -4.57 -27.77 -11.36
CA PRO A 143 -5.77 -28.03 -12.14
C PRO A 143 -5.60 -29.25 -13.06
N GLU A 144 -6.68 -29.99 -13.26
CA GLU A 144 -6.74 -31.26 -14.01
C GLU A 144 -6.31 -31.12 -15.48
N ASP A 145 -6.52 -29.94 -16.09
CA ASP A 145 -6.12 -29.65 -17.46
C ASP A 145 -4.63 -29.27 -17.62
N TRP A 146 -3.92 -28.98 -16.53
CA TRP A 146 -2.50 -28.64 -16.60
C TRP A 146 -1.63 -29.89 -16.68
N THR A 147 -0.89 -30.01 -17.79
CA THR A 147 0.14 -31.03 -17.96
C THR A 147 1.54 -30.43 -17.75
N PRO A 148 2.48 -31.13 -17.11
CA PRO A 148 3.87 -30.71 -17.04
C PRO A 148 4.48 -30.58 -18.44
N SER A 149 4.69 -29.34 -18.89
CA SER A 149 5.30 -29.08 -20.20
C SER A 149 6.65 -29.77 -20.33
N ALA A 150 6.87 -30.46 -21.46
CA ALA A 150 8.16 -31.06 -21.81
C ALA A 150 9.31 -30.03 -21.89
N SER A 151 9.03 -28.72 -21.91
CA SER A 151 10.05 -27.68 -21.76
C SER A 151 10.73 -27.64 -20.39
N ASN A 152 10.11 -28.20 -19.35
CA ASN A 152 10.68 -28.23 -18.00
C ASN A 152 11.75 -29.33 -17.84
N THR A 153 11.79 -30.31 -18.77
CA THR A 153 12.81 -31.37 -18.81
C THR A 153 13.73 -31.30 -20.03
N LEU A 154 13.33 -30.63 -21.12
CA LEU A 154 14.12 -30.51 -22.35
C LEU A 154 14.51 -29.08 -22.71
N LYS A 155 15.82 -28.89 -22.93
CA LYS A 155 16.49 -27.63 -23.31
C LYS A 155 15.95 -27.07 -24.63
N ARG A 156 14.89 -26.24 -24.60
CA ARG A 156 14.43 -25.48 -25.77
C ARG A 156 15.60 -24.66 -26.35
N LYS A 157 15.85 -24.78 -27.65
CA LYS A 157 16.76 -23.86 -28.36
C LYS A 157 16.19 -22.45 -28.24
N ARG A 158 16.97 -21.54 -27.66
CA ARG A 158 16.61 -20.13 -27.47
C ARG A 158 16.39 -19.45 -28.83
N PRO A 159 15.41 -18.54 -28.97
CA PRO A 159 15.49 -17.47 -29.96
C PRO A 159 16.82 -16.74 -29.81
N HIS A 160 17.46 -16.32 -30.91
CA HIS A 160 18.76 -15.67 -30.82
C HIS A 160 18.66 -14.28 -30.18
N SER A 161 19.52 -14.03 -29.20
CA SER A 161 19.96 -12.70 -28.82
C SER A 161 21.47 -12.77 -28.60
N PRO A 162 22.28 -12.15 -29.48
CA PRO A 162 23.72 -12.02 -29.29
C PRO A 162 24.03 -11.23 -28.00
N GLY A 163 25.23 -11.43 -27.44
CA GLY A 163 25.80 -10.55 -26.41
C GLY A 163 25.90 -11.09 -24.97
N SER A 164 25.10 -12.10 -24.57
CA SER A 164 25.16 -12.63 -23.19
C SER A 164 26.21 -13.74 -23.02
N PRO A 165 27.11 -13.66 -22.01
CA PRO A 165 28.07 -14.72 -21.71
C PRO A 165 27.41 -16.07 -21.39
N ARG A 166 28.03 -17.17 -21.83
CA ARG A 166 27.50 -18.54 -21.65
C ARG A 166 27.71 -19.07 -20.22
N SER A 167 26.90 -18.62 -19.26
CA SER A 167 26.69 -19.44 -18.04
C SER A 167 25.79 -20.64 -18.35
N ARG A 168 26.19 -21.84 -17.89
CA ARG A 168 25.34 -23.04 -17.81
C ARG A 168 24.80 -23.17 -16.39
N SER A 169 23.98 -22.21 -15.99
CA SER A 169 23.23 -22.23 -14.74
C SER A 169 22.32 -23.48 -14.67
N SER A 170 22.36 -24.20 -13.55
CA SER A 170 21.37 -25.21 -13.16
C SER A 170 20.28 -24.53 -12.31
N SER A 171 19.13 -25.18 -12.11
CA SER A 171 18.05 -24.62 -11.27
C SER A 171 18.51 -24.25 -9.84
N LEU A 172 19.48 -24.99 -9.30
CA LEU A 172 20.11 -24.71 -8.00
C LEU A 172 20.81 -23.33 -7.96
N ASP A 173 21.54 -22.98 -9.03
CA ASP A 173 22.25 -21.70 -9.17
C ASP A 173 21.27 -20.52 -9.35
N SER A 174 20.14 -20.73 -10.04
CA SER A 174 19.04 -19.74 -10.09
C SER A 174 18.44 -19.45 -8.71
N ASN A 175 18.14 -20.48 -7.91
CA ASN A 175 17.52 -20.28 -6.59
C ASN A 175 18.52 -19.65 -5.59
N GLU A 176 19.80 -20.00 -5.68
CA GLU A 176 20.85 -19.33 -4.90
C GLU A 176 21.02 -17.85 -5.32
N TYR A 177 20.91 -17.54 -6.61
CA TYR A 177 20.91 -16.16 -7.11
C TYR A 177 19.73 -15.34 -6.58
N LEU A 178 18.51 -15.88 -6.64
CA LEU A 178 17.31 -15.24 -6.10
C LEU A 178 17.44 -14.98 -4.59
N LYS A 179 17.90 -15.98 -3.83
CA LYS A 179 18.17 -15.81 -2.39
C LYS A 179 19.17 -14.68 -2.13
N LYS A 180 20.30 -14.62 -2.85
CA LYS A 180 21.28 -13.54 -2.69
C LYS A 180 20.73 -12.14 -2.99
N ILE A 181 19.75 -12.02 -3.90
CA ILE A 181 19.05 -10.74 -4.12
C ILE A 181 18.17 -10.38 -2.91
N ILE A 182 17.43 -11.34 -2.34
CA ILE A 182 16.59 -11.13 -1.14
C ILE A 182 17.48 -10.79 0.08
N ASP A 183 18.60 -11.50 0.26
CA ASP A 183 19.61 -11.20 1.29
C ASP A 183 20.21 -9.79 1.12
N ILE A 184 20.30 -9.26 -0.11
CA ILE A 184 20.74 -7.87 -0.41
C ILE A 184 19.64 -6.83 -0.13
N MET A 185 18.36 -7.19 -0.24
CA MET A 185 17.21 -6.32 0.04
C MET A 185 16.94 -6.18 1.55
N TYR A 186 17.18 -7.25 2.31
CA TYR A 186 16.81 -7.40 3.72
C TYR A 186 18.02 -7.69 4.63
N TRP A 187 19.18 -7.10 4.29
CA TRP A 187 20.39 -7.23 5.11
C TRP A 187 20.29 -6.35 6.36
N VAL A 188 20.18 -7.00 7.53
CA VAL A 188 20.26 -6.35 8.85
C VAL A 188 21.72 -6.19 9.24
N LYS A 189 22.09 -5.03 9.79
CA LYS A 189 23.47 -4.76 10.24
C LYS A 189 23.84 -5.63 11.45
N PRO A 190 25.11 -6.02 11.63
CA PRO A 190 25.52 -6.81 12.79
C PRO A 190 25.27 -6.13 14.13
N GLU A 191 25.38 -4.81 14.22
CA GLU A 191 25.05 -4.04 15.44
C GLU A 191 23.56 -4.09 15.82
N ASP A 192 22.66 -4.32 14.85
CA ASP A 192 21.21 -4.43 15.04
C ASP A 192 20.72 -5.90 15.15
N THR A 193 21.62 -6.86 14.98
CA THR A 193 21.32 -8.29 15.03
C THR A 193 21.31 -8.80 16.49
N PRO A 194 20.29 -9.56 16.94
CA PRO A 194 20.33 -10.21 18.24
C PRO A 194 21.58 -11.11 18.38
N PRO A 195 22.24 -11.18 19.56
CA PRO A 195 23.50 -11.90 19.70
C PRO A 195 23.33 -13.39 19.41
N ALA A 196 23.72 -13.80 18.21
CA ALA A 196 23.65 -15.18 17.77
C ALA A 196 24.59 -16.06 18.62
N SER A 197 24.09 -17.19 19.10
CA SER A 197 24.94 -18.21 19.69
C SER A 197 25.91 -18.74 18.64
N THR A 198 27.21 -18.48 18.84
CA THR A 198 28.34 -18.93 18.00
C THR A 198 28.27 -18.53 16.52
N GLY A 199 28.68 -17.28 16.21
CA GLY A 199 28.96 -16.84 14.84
C GLY A 199 29.71 -15.51 14.78
N SER A 200 30.52 -15.32 13.73
CA SER A 200 31.06 -14.00 13.39
C SER A 200 29.95 -13.09 12.83
N PRO A 201 30.04 -11.75 13.00
CA PRO A 201 29.06 -10.83 12.43
C PRO A 201 28.95 -10.98 10.90
N PRO A 202 27.74 -11.01 10.32
CA PRO A 202 27.54 -11.23 8.89
C PRO A 202 28.04 -10.03 8.06
N LEU A 203 28.97 -10.30 7.14
CA LEU A 203 29.47 -9.32 6.16
C LEU A 203 28.35 -8.87 5.23
N ASN A 204 28.42 -7.62 4.76
CA ASN A 204 27.43 -7.02 3.87
C ASN A 204 27.38 -7.77 2.51
N PRO A 205 26.22 -8.34 2.10
CA PRO A 205 26.06 -9.10 0.87
C PRO A 205 26.47 -8.37 -0.41
N ARG A 206 26.41 -7.03 -0.42
CA ARG A 206 26.81 -6.19 -1.57
C ARG A 206 28.33 -6.12 -1.76
N LEU A 207 29.12 -6.53 -0.77
CA LEU A 207 30.59 -6.49 -0.78
C LEU A 207 31.24 -7.86 -1.06
N PHE A 208 30.46 -8.93 -1.22
CA PHE A 208 31.03 -10.25 -1.54
C PHE A 208 31.58 -10.28 -2.99
N PRO A 209 32.76 -10.90 -3.22
CA PRO A 209 33.22 -11.20 -4.57
C PRO A 209 32.19 -12.03 -5.33
N GLY A 210 31.69 -11.50 -6.45
CA GLY A 210 30.62 -12.14 -7.24
C GLY A 210 29.18 -11.88 -6.75
N ALA A 211 28.97 -10.89 -5.86
CA ALA A 211 27.62 -10.45 -5.48
C ALA A 211 26.74 -10.11 -6.71
N PRO A 212 25.46 -10.50 -6.73
CA PRO A 212 24.60 -10.29 -7.89
C PRO A 212 24.24 -8.81 -8.06
N SER A 213 24.39 -8.31 -9.29
CA SER A 213 24.01 -6.93 -9.62
C SER A 213 22.49 -6.78 -9.66
N VAL A 214 21.94 -5.99 -8.74
CA VAL A 214 20.49 -5.71 -8.62
C VAL A 214 19.86 -5.06 -9.85
N ASN A 215 20.64 -4.46 -10.77
CA ASN A 215 20.11 -3.87 -12.00
C ASN A 215 19.93 -4.91 -13.13
N ARG A 216 20.40 -6.15 -12.96
CA ARG A 216 20.19 -7.20 -13.96
C ARG A 216 18.78 -7.74 -13.89
N ARG A 217 18.29 -8.26 -15.02
CA ARG A 217 17.04 -9.02 -15.05
C ARG A 217 17.24 -10.32 -14.28
N LEU A 218 16.26 -10.71 -13.47
CA LEU A 218 16.22 -12.00 -12.80
C LEU A 218 16.25 -13.18 -13.82
N PRO A 219 16.70 -14.38 -13.39
CA PRO A 219 16.49 -15.61 -14.13
C PRO A 219 15.02 -15.76 -14.55
N PHE A 220 14.76 -16.31 -15.73
CA PHE A 220 13.39 -16.50 -16.21
C PHE A 220 12.65 -17.53 -15.36
N ALA A 221 11.52 -17.14 -14.79
CA ALA A 221 10.60 -18.03 -14.07
C ALA A 221 9.43 -18.47 -14.96
N SER A 222 8.80 -19.59 -14.61
CA SER A 222 7.54 -20.07 -15.20
C SER A 222 6.98 -21.16 -14.28
N PRO A 223 6.59 -20.83 -13.04
CA PRO A 223 6.13 -21.82 -12.06
C PRO A 223 4.84 -22.52 -12.54
N PRO A 224 4.55 -23.74 -12.04
CA PRO A 224 3.24 -24.36 -12.24
C PRO A 224 2.13 -23.49 -11.62
N PRO A 225 0.89 -23.54 -12.14
CA PRO A 225 -0.23 -22.73 -11.65
C PRO A 225 -0.80 -23.34 -10.36
N VAL A 226 -0.02 -23.31 -9.27
CA VAL A 226 -0.38 -23.92 -8.00
C VAL A 226 -1.30 -23.00 -7.19
N ALA A 227 -2.37 -23.58 -6.65
CA ALA A 227 -3.11 -23.03 -5.51
C ALA A 227 -2.74 -23.83 -4.26
N MET A 228 -2.23 -23.20 -3.20
CA MET A 228 -1.85 -23.90 -1.96
C MET A 228 -3.04 -24.05 -1.02
N SER A 229 -3.24 -25.28 -0.55
CA SER A 229 -4.01 -25.56 0.68
C SER A 229 -3.09 -25.51 1.90
N TYR A 230 -3.60 -25.05 3.04
CA TYR A 230 -2.88 -25.00 4.32
C TYR A 230 -3.73 -25.57 5.47
N LEU A 231 -3.21 -26.59 6.16
CA LEU A 231 -3.78 -27.11 7.40
C LEU A 231 -2.98 -26.58 8.59
N GLY A 232 -3.57 -25.65 9.35
CA GLY A 232 -2.98 -25.10 10.58
C GLY A 232 -3.45 -25.87 11.81
N VAL A 233 -2.51 -26.50 12.51
CA VAL A 233 -2.76 -27.38 13.67
C VAL A 233 -2.15 -26.75 14.93
N GLY A 234 -2.99 -26.43 15.91
CA GLY A 234 -2.57 -25.90 17.20
C GLY A 234 -1.97 -26.96 18.14
N PRO A 235 -1.67 -26.61 19.40
CA PRO A 235 -1.09 -27.55 20.36
C PRO A 235 -2.19 -28.39 21.04
N ALA A 236 -1.88 -29.63 21.40
CA ALA A 236 -2.73 -30.41 22.29
C ALA A 236 -2.90 -29.69 23.64
N ILE A 237 -4.14 -29.59 24.12
CA ILE A 237 -4.44 -28.87 25.36
C ILE A 237 -4.35 -29.85 26.52
N ARG A 238 -3.26 -29.81 27.30
CA ARG A 238 -3.16 -30.59 28.54
C ARG A 238 -4.37 -30.32 29.44
N GLY A 239 -4.89 -31.38 30.05
CA GLY A 239 -6.05 -31.31 30.91
C GLY A 239 -5.84 -30.46 32.17
N LYS A 240 -6.91 -30.25 32.92
CA LYS A 240 -6.87 -29.47 34.17
C LYS A 240 -6.07 -30.21 35.24
N PHE A 241 -5.16 -29.52 35.91
CA PHE A 241 -4.47 -30.03 37.11
C PHE A 241 -5.45 -30.12 38.29
N ASP A 242 -5.58 -31.31 38.86
CA ASP A 242 -6.39 -31.59 40.04
C ASP A 242 -5.55 -31.36 41.32
N ALA A 243 -5.74 -30.17 41.90
CA ALA A 243 -5.06 -29.74 43.11
C ALA A 243 -5.42 -30.56 44.37
N ALA A 244 -6.59 -31.24 44.37
CA ALA A 244 -7.05 -32.08 45.48
C ALA A 244 -6.47 -33.50 45.35
N LYS A 245 -6.53 -34.10 44.15
CA LYS A 245 -5.91 -35.39 43.86
C LYS A 245 -4.38 -35.33 43.99
N ALA A 246 -3.74 -34.24 43.57
CA ALA A 246 -2.32 -34.01 43.86
C ALA A 246 -2.03 -34.00 45.38
N LEU A 247 -2.90 -33.38 46.19
CA LEU A 247 -2.72 -33.34 47.64
C LEU A 247 -2.88 -34.74 48.27
N SER A 248 -3.89 -35.52 47.85
CA SER A 248 -4.08 -36.90 48.33
C SER A 248 -2.99 -37.87 47.87
N LEU A 249 -2.20 -37.49 46.86
CA LEU A 249 -1.02 -38.23 46.42
C LEU A 249 0.27 -37.88 47.17
N GLY A 250 0.22 -36.93 48.13
CA GLY A 250 1.38 -36.49 48.92
C GLY A 250 2.04 -35.21 48.40
N VAL A 251 1.51 -34.58 47.34
CA VAL A 251 2.15 -33.41 46.72
C VAL A 251 1.76 -32.11 47.43
N PRO A 252 2.68 -31.42 48.14
CA PRO A 252 2.35 -30.22 48.91
C PRO A 252 1.95 -29.05 48.01
N ASN A 253 1.27 -28.06 48.59
CA ASN A 253 1.03 -26.77 47.93
C ASN A 253 2.35 -26.00 47.81
N GLY A 254 2.85 -25.80 46.58
CA GLY A 254 4.08 -25.06 46.33
C GLY A 254 4.66 -25.27 44.94
N PRO A 255 5.88 -24.77 44.68
CA PRO A 255 6.53 -24.80 43.36
C PRO A 255 6.68 -26.20 42.76
N VAL A 256 6.74 -27.25 43.58
CA VAL A 256 6.85 -28.64 43.11
C VAL A 256 5.68 -29.06 42.20
N ARG A 257 4.48 -28.49 42.38
CA ARG A 257 3.33 -28.73 41.50
C ARG A 257 3.56 -28.25 40.07
N LYS A 258 4.45 -27.26 39.87
CA LYS A 258 4.82 -26.77 38.53
C LYS A 258 5.55 -27.85 37.71
N LYS A 259 6.32 -28.73 38.36
CA LYS A 259 6.99 -29.86 37.69
C LYS A 259 5.97 -30.82 37.06
N LEU A 260 4.99 -31.26 37.83
CA LEU A 260 3.89 -32.09 37.32
C LEU A 260 3.14 -31.41 36.17
N ILE A 261 2.80 -30.12 36.31
CA ILE A 261 2.15 -29.32 35.26
C ILE A 261 3.03 -29.21 34.00
N ASN A 262 4.36 -29.10 34.15
CA ASN A 262 5.33 -29.13 33.06
C ASN A 262 5.46 -30.52 32.40
N GLY A 263 4.99 -31.60 33.04
CA GLY A 263 5.12 -32.97 32.57
C GLY A 263 6.30 -33.73 33.18
N GLU A 264 6.97 -33.16 34.18
CA GLU A 264 8.00 -33.82 34.98
C GLU A 264 7.34 -34.63 36.11
N SER A 265 7.62 -35.93 36.20
CA SER A 265 7.28 -36.73 37.39
C SER A 265 8.11 -36.27 38.61
N ILE A 266 7.55 -36.44 39.81
CA ILE A 266 8.22 -36.11 41.07
C ILE A 266 8.18 -37.28 42.04
N THR A 267 9.17 -37.38 42.92
CA THR A 267 9.08 -38.22 44.12
C THR A 267 8.69 -37.33 45.30
N THR A 268 7.70 -37.74 46.09
CA THR A 268 7.30 -37.07 47.34
C THR A 268 8.14 -37.54 48.52
N ASP A 269 8.06 -36.83 49.66
CA ASP A 269 8.96 -37.03 50.81
C ASP A 269 8.79 -38.40 51.50
N ASP A 270 7.69 -39.11 51.22
CA ASP A 270 7.40 -40.50 51.61
C ASP A 270 8.00 -41.54 50.64
N GLY A 271 8.75 -41.11 49.63
CA GLY A 271 9.37 -41.95 48.60
C GLY A 271 8.47 -42.34 47.43
N LYS A 272 7.20 -41.87 47.41
CA LYS A 272 6.24 -42.23 46.38
C LYS A 272 6.47 -41.45 45.09
N LEU A 273 6.52 -42.15 43.95
CA LEU A 273 6.53 -41.54 42.63
C LEU A 273 5.13 -41.04 42.28
N VAL A 274 5.02 -39.77 41.89
CA VAL A 274 3.80 -39.16 41.34
C VAL A 274 4.10 -38.69 39.91
N THR A 275 3.35 -39.21 38.96
CA THR A 275 3.45 -38.84 37.54
C THR A 275 2.36 -37.82 37.16
N PRO A 276 2.53 -37.05 36.06
CA PRO A 276 1.58 -36.01 35.67
C PRO A 276 0.15 -36.52 35.47
N ASP A 277 -0.02 -37.67 34.80
CA ASP A 277 -1.30 -38.33 34.53
C ASP A 277 -2.09 -38.71 35.79
N MET A 278 -1.42 -38.93 36.93
CA MET A 278 -2.10 -39.20 38.19
C MET A 278 -2.89 -37.98 38.70
N CYS A 279 -2.51 -36.76 38.30
CA CYS A 279 -3.04 -35.50 38.84
C CYS A 279 -3.43 -34.46 37.78
N ILE A 280 -3.38 -34.80 36.50
CA ILE A 280 -3.82 -33.97 35.38
C ILE A 280 -4.91 -34.73 34.61
N GLY A 281 -6.01 -34.06 34.27
CA GLY A 281 -7.07 -34.64 33.46
C GLY A 281 -6.60 -35.02 32.03
N PRO A 282 -7.41 -35.76 31.27
CA PRO A 282 -7.06 -36.10 29.88
C PRO A 282 -6.81 -34.83 29.06
N SER A 283 -5.80 -34.87 28.18
CA SER A 283 -5.55 -33.81 27.21
C SER A 283 -6.66 -33.77 26.16
N SER A 284 -7.08 -32.57 25.76
CA SER A 284 -7.91 -32.40 24.57
C SER A 284 -7.04 -32.53 23.30
N PRO A 285 -7.57 -33.12 22.22
CA PRO A 285 -6.85 -33.25 20.96
C PRO A 285 -6.45 -31.89 20.36
N PRO A 286 -5.39 -31.83 19.51
CA PRO A 286 -5.08 -30.65 18.72
C PRO A 286 -6.26 -30.17 17.88
N ALA A 287 -6.68 -28.93 18.09
CA ALA A 287 -7.61 -28.23 17.20
C ALA A 287 -6.90 -27.79 15.91
N ALA A 288 -7.60 -27.82 14.78
CA ALA A 288 -7.07 -27.39 13.49
C ALA A 288 -8.10 -26.62 12.65
N PHE A 289 -7.59 -25.83 11.71
CA PHE A 289 -8.36 -25.25 10.61
C PHE A 289 -7.69 -25.60 9.27
N LEU A 290 -8.50 -25.66 8.21
CA LEU A 290 -8.05 -25.83 6.83
C LEU A 290 -8.35 -24.54 6.04
N PHE A 291 -7.37 -23.98 5.35
CA PHE A 291 -7.56 -22.91 4.37
C PHE A 291 -7.29 -23.50 2.99
N VAL A 292 -8.32 -23.64 2.15
CA VAL A 292 -8.23 -24.19 0.79
C VAL A 292 -8.48 -23.10 -0.25
N ASP A 293 -7.66 -23.06 -1.30
CA ASP A 293 -7.83 -22.21 -2.48
C ASP A 293 -8.16 -23.09 -3.68
N CYS A 294 -9.35 -22.92 -4.24
CA CYS A 294 -9.82 -23.62 -5.43
C CYS A 294 -10.24 -22.56 -6.48
N PRO A 295 -9.29 -22.10 -7.34
CA PRO A 295 -9.53 -20.96 -8.23
C PRO A 295 -10.62 -21.16 -9.29
N SER A 296 -10.91 -22.40 -9.70
CA SER A 296 -11.90 -22.72 -10.74
C SER A 296 -12.26 -24.21 -10.71
N PRO A 297 -13.30 -24.65 -11.45
CA PRO A 297 -13.73 -26.05 -11.48
C PRO A 297 -12.68 -27.08 -11.92
N SER A 298 -11.62 -26.68 -12.63
CA SER A 298 -10.53 -27.60 -13.00
C SER A 298 -9.58 -27.90 -11.83
N TYR A 299 -9.56 -27.10 -10.76
CA TYR A 299 -8.82 -27.41 -9.53
C TYR A 299 -9.57 -28.38 -8.60
N ILE A 300 -10.85 -28.65 -8.83
CA ILE A 300 -11.69 -29.48 -7.94
C ILE A 300 -11.10 -30.89 -7.74
N PRO A 301 -10.66 -31.64 -8.76
CA PRO A 301 -10.10 -32.99 -8.56
C PRO A 301 -8.88 -33.01 -7.63
N GLY A 302 -7.99 -32.03 -7.74
CA GLY A 302 -6.86 -31.85 -6.83
C GLY A 302 -7.31 -31.39 -5.44
N ALA A 303 -8.29 -30.48 -5.35
CA ALA A 303 -8.78 -30.00 -4.06
C ALA A 303 -9.45 -31.12 -3.24
N VAL A 304 -10.33 -31.88 -3.87
CA VAL A 304 -11.06 -33.02 -3.26
C VAL A 304 -10.10 -34.12 -2.79
N LYS A 305 -9.02 -34.37 -3.54
CA LYS A 305 -8.06 -35.45 -3.29
C LYS A 305 -6.93 -35.08 -2.35
N ASP A 306 -6.37 -33.87 -2.49
CA ASP A 306 -5.05 -33.51 -1.94
C ASP A 306 -5.10 -32.33 -0.95
N ALA A 307 -6.16 -31.51 -0.92
CA ALA A 307 -6.18 -30.30 -0.07
C ALA A 307 -6.05 -30.60 1.44
N LEU A 308 -6.50 -31.77 1.89
CA LEU A 308 -6.29 -32.26 3.25
C LEU A 308 -5.22 -33.37 3.23
N PRO A 309 -4.03 -33.18 3.84
CA PRO A 309 -3.00 -34.21 3.90
C PRO A 309 -3.45 -35.41 4.77
N ASP A 310 -2.92 -36.61 4.50
CA ASP A 310 -3.24 -37.81 5.29
C ASP A 310 -2.72 -37.69 6.73
N LEU A 311 -3.64 -37.58 7.69
CA LEU A 311 -3.35 -37.46 9.12
C LEU A 311 -3.26 -38.81 9.84
N SER A 312 -3.39 -39.95 9.13
CA SER A 312 -3.39 -41.29 9.71
C SER A 312 -2.11 -41.64 10.49
N SER A 313 -0.98 -41.01 10.13
CA SER A 313 0.32 -41.19 10.77
C SER A 313 0.60 -40.19 11.92
N HIS A 314 -0.26 -39.21 12.17
CA HIS A 314 -0.02 -38.19 13.19
C HIS A 314 -0.20 -38.77 14.61
N PRO A 315 0.73 -38.55 15.56
CA PRO A 315 0.72 -39.22 16.88
C PRO A 315 -0.42 -38.81 17.81
N GLU A 316 -1.17 -37.76 17.47
CA GLU A 316 -2.36 -37.30 18.18
C GLU A 316 -3.50 -37.14 17.18
N ARG A 317 -4.71 -37.61 17.50
CA ARG A 317 -5.90 -37.38 16.67
C ARG A 317 -6.15 -35.87 16.57
N ILE A 318 -5.95 -35.30 15.39
CA ILE A 318 -6.29 -33.90 15.09
C ILE A 318 -7.81 -33.79 14.94
N VAL A 319 -8.38 -32.66 15.39
CA VAL A 319 -9.79 -32.30 15.19
C VAL A 319 -9.86 -30.99 14.42
N ILE A 320 -10.37 -31.05 13.19
CA ILE A 320 -10.68 -29.87 12.38
C ILE A 320 -11.99 -29.28 12.92
N ASN A 321 -12.02 -27.98 13.18
CA ASN A 321 -13.25 -27.27 13.60
C ASN A 321 -13.72 -26.23 12.56
N LEU A 322 -12.88 -25.93 11.57
CA LEU A 322 -13.06 -24.80 10.65
C LEU A 322 -12.43 -25.11 9.29
N VAL A 323 -13.16 -24.87 8.21
CA VAL A 323 -12.64 -24.82 6.84
C VAL A 323 -12.96 -23.46 6.23
N ILE A 324 -11.94 -22.78 5.71
CA ILE A 324 -12.07 -21.56 4.92
C ILE A 324 -11.90 -21.94 3.45
N HIS A 325 -12.97 -21.76 2.67
CA HIS A 325 -13.04 -22.10 1.25
C HIS A 325 -12.86 -20.84 0.41
N ARG A 326 -11.64 -20.54 -0.06
CA ARG A 326 -11.43 -19.55 -1.12
C ARG A 326 -11.78 -20.19 -2.45
N VAL A 327 -12.87 -19.77 -3.08
CA VAL A 327 -13.44 -20.43 -4.26
C VAL A 327 -13.81 -19.45 -5.35
N GLY A 328 -13.36 -19.73 -6.58
CA GLY A 328 -13.77 -19.00 -7.77
C GLY A 328 -15.16 -19.40 -8.29
N PRO A 329 -15.66 -18.72 -9.34
CA PRO A 329 -16.96 -19.03 -9.94
C PRO A 329 -17.07 -20.48 -10.43
N GLY A 330 -18.25 -21.10 -10.26
CA GLY A 330 -18.52 -22.47 -10.67
C GLY A 330 -18.10 -23.57 -9.69
N VAL A 331 -17.39 -23.24 -8.60
CA VAL A 331 -16.81 -24.24 -7.68
C VAL A 331 -17.80 -24.73 -6.61
N ILE A 332 -18.68 -23.87 -6.10
CA ILE A 332 -19.75 -24.29 -5.16
C ILE A 332 -20.88 -25.00 -5.92
N GLU A 333 -21.09 -24.58 -7.16
CA GLU A 333 -22.07 -25.07 -8.11
C GLU A 333 -21.78 -26.53 -8.55
N ASP A 334 -20.51 -26.94 -8.55
CA ASP A 334 -20.08 -28.31 -8.84
C ASP A 334 -20.33 -29.26 -7.64
N LYS A 335 -21.17 -30.28 -7.87
CA LYS A 335 -21.53 -31.28 -6.86
C LYS A 335 -20.31 -32.02 -6.29
N ARG A 336 -19.23 -32.22 -7.06
CA ARG A 336 -18.00 -32.90 -6.60
C ARG A 336 -17.37 -32.17 -5.42
N TYR A 337 -17.45 -30.83 -5.39
CA TYR A 337 -16.92 -30.02 -4.30
C TYR A 337 -17.83 -30.05 -3.07
N ARG A 338 -19.16 -29.97 -3.26
CA ARG A 338 -20.12 -30.08 -2.15
C ARG A 338 -20.13 -31.48 -1.51
N ASP A 339 -20.00 -32.53 -2.31
CA ASP A 339 -19.85 -33.91 -1.81
C ASP A 339 -18.61 -34.06 -0.94
N TRP A 340 -17.49 -33.41 -1.31
CA TRP A 340 -16.27 -33.36 -0.49
C TRP A 340 -16.45 -32.54 0.79
N MET A 341 -17.13 -31.38 0.73
CA MET A 341 -17.46 -30.58 1.91
C MET A 341 -18.27 -31.39 2.95
N ASN A 342 -19.14 -32.31 2.50
CA ASN A 342 -19.90 -33.21 3.37
C ASN A 342 -19.12 -34.42 3.91
N THR A 343 -17.82 -34.57 3.60
CA THR A 343 -16.96 -35.58 4.24
C THR A 343 -16.39 -35.15 5.59
N PHE A 344 -16.51 -33.86 5.93
CA PHE A 344 -16.11 -33.31 7.22
C PHE A 344 -17.17 -33.64 8.30
N ASP A 345 -16.78 -33.56 9.57
CA ASP A 345 -17.72 -33.76 10.69
C ASP A 345 -18.80 -32.65 10.66
N PRO A 346 -20.11 -32.95 10.85
CA PRO A 346 -21.18 -31.95 10.77
C PRO A 346 -21.04 -30.72 11.69
N ASN A 347 -20.20 -30.80 12.71
CA ASN A 347 -19.90 -29.68 13.62
C ASN A 347 -18.78 -28.75 13.10
N VAL A 348 -18.17 -29.04 11.95
CA VAL A 348 -17.17 -28.18 11.29
C VAL A 348 -17.87 -26.95 10.70
N HIS A 349 -17.33 -25.76 10.98
CA HIS A 349 -17.80 -24.54 10.34
C HIS A 349 -17.13 -24.34 8.97
N HIS A 350 -17.93 -24.06 7.94
CA HIS A 350 -17.46 -23.84 6.57
C HIS A 350 -17.67 -22.36 6.19
N LEU A 351 -16.58 -21.62 5.97
CA LEU A 351 -16.62 -20.20 5.60
C LEU A 351 -16.31 -20.04 4.10
N ILE A 352 -17.28 -19.58 3.32
CA ILE A 352 -17.17 -19.47 1.85
C ILE A 352 -16.67 -18.08 1.47
N ALA A 353 -15.46 -18.00 0.93
CA ALA A 353 -14.88 -16.77 0.40
C ALA A 353 -14.93 -16.78 -1.14
N SER A 354 -15.96 -16.12 -1.68
CA SER A 354 -16.20 -15.98 -3.12
C SER A 354 -16.78 -14.62 -3.46
N GLU A 355 -16.38 -14.02 -4.60
CA GLU A 355 -17.01 -12.79 -5.12
C GLU A 355 -18.51 -13.00 -5.45
N THR A 356 -18.95 -14.24 -5.65
CA THR A 356 -20.36 -14.59 -5.97
C THR A 356 -21.25 -14.66 -4.71
N TYR A 357 -20.73 -15.21 -3.61
CA TYR A 357 -21.50 -15.56 -2.41
C TYR A 357 -21.22 -14.65 -1.19
N CYS A 358 -20.21 -13.78 -1.26
CA CYS A 358 -20.01 -12.69 -0.31
C CYS A 358 -20.61 -11.38 -0.85
N PRO A 359 -21.22 -10.53 0.00
CA PRO A 359 -21.65 -9.20 -0.42
C PRO A 359 -20.46 -8.26 -0.64
N ASN A 360 -20.49 -7.47 -1.72
CA ASN A 360 -19.43 -6.50 -2.07
C ASN A 360 -19.47 -5.21 -1.21
N ARG A 361 -19.47 -5.39 0.13
CA ARG A 361 -19.36 -4.33 1.14
C ARG A 361 -18.06 -3.55 0.99
N VAL A 362 -18.02 -2.33 1.52
CA VAL A 362 -16.82 -1.48 1.48
C VAL A 362 -15.80 -1.92 2.53
N SER A 363 -14.56 -2.26 2.14
CA SER A 363 -13.52 -2.69 3.09
C SER A 363 -12.84 -1.53 3.82
N HIS A 364 -12.97 -0.30 3.30
CA HIS A 364 -12.33 0.92 3.83
C HIS A 364 -13.40 1.93 4.30
N THR A 365 -14.23 1.48 5.23
CA THR A 365 -15.46 2.13 5.72
C THR A 365 -15.26 3.57 6.19
N SER A 366 -14.09 3.94 6.73
CA SER A 366 -13.82 5.30 7.20
C SER A 366 -13.52 6.30 6.08
N SER A 367 -12.86 5.86 5.00
CA SER A 367 -12.68 6.66 3.78
C SER A 367 -14.04 6.87 3.10
N ALA A 368 -14.83 5.80 2.95
CA ALA A 368 -16.16 5.88 2.36
C ALA A 368 -17.19 6.64 3.21
N TYR A 369 -17.10 6.62 4.55
CA TYR A 369 -17.95 7.45 5.41
C TYR A 369 -17.62 8.95 5.28
N ALA A 370 -16.34 9.31 5.13
CA ALA A 370 -15.97 10.69 4.82
C ALA A 370 -16.55 11.12 3.46
N GLN A 371 -16.40 10.28 2.43
CA GLN A 371 -16.96 10.53 1.09
C GLN A 371 -18.50 10.61 1.11
N LEU A 372 -19.18 9.76 1.88
CA LEU A 372 -20.65 9.78 2.06
C LEU A 372 -21.13 11.08 2.71
N ARG A 373 -20.37 11.64 3.66
CA ARG A 373 -20.67 12.98 4.20
C ARG A 373 -20.45 14.07 3.16
N LEU A 374 -19.36 14.02 2.39
CA LEU A 374 -19.10 15.02 1.33
C LEU A 374 -20.11 14.94 0.16
N ALA A 375 -20.75 13.80 -0.07
CA ALA A 375 -21.84 13.67 -1.05
C ALA A 375 -23.06 14.56 -0.73
N GLU A 376 -23.31 14.86 0.55
CA GLU A 376 -24.34 15.83 0.97
C GLU A 376 -23.91 17.29 0.71
N LEU A 377 -22.67 17.57 0.30
CA LEU A 377 -22.19 18.92 -0.08
C LEU A 377 -22.39 19.15 -1.59
N ASP A 378 -21.77 18.31 -2.42
CA ASP A 378 -21.89 18.27 -3.88
C ASP A 378 -21.75 16.80 -4.37
N PRO A 379 -22.84 16.13 -4.77
CA PRO A 379 -22.80 14.74 -5.21
C PRO A 379 -22.31 14.54 -6.66
N GLU A 380 -22.12 15.61 -7.45
CA GLU A 380 -21.49 15.49 -8.78
C GLU A 380 -19.99 15.20 -8.62
N ILE A 381 -19.36 15.95 -7.70
CA ILE A 381 -17.95 15.84 -7.33
C ILE A 381 -17.73 14.67 -6.37
N PHE A 382 -18.43 14.66 -5.23
CA PHE A 382 -18.22 13.71 -4.14
C PHE A 382 -19.18 12.52 -4.25
N ARG A 383 -18.90 11.63 -5.20
CA ARG A 383 -19.72 10.43 -5.42
C ARG A 383 -19.57 9.42 -4.29
N VAL A 384 -20.69 8.84 -3.85
CA VAL A 384 -20.70 7.72 -2.90
C VAL A 384 -20.03 6.50 -3.53
N PRO A 385 -19.06 5.83 -2.85
CA PRO A 385 -18.42 4.63 -3.38
C PRO A 385 -19.42 3.50 -3.64
N ALA A 386 -19.32 2.82 -4.79
CA ALA A 386 -20.20 1.71 -5.16
C ALA A 386 -20.02 0.49 -4.22
N TYR A 387 -21.13 -0.11 -3.78
CA TYR A 387 -21.16 -1.28 -2.90
C TYR A 387 -22.35 -2.20 -3.22
N SER A 388 -22.32 -3.42 -2.70
CA SER A 388 -23.52 -4.25 -2.55
C SER A 388 -23.60 -4.84 -1.15
N LEU A 389 -24.80 -4.81 -0.57
CA LEU A 389 -25.10 -5.43 0.74
C LEU A 389 -25.56 -6.89 0.60
N THR A 390 -25.99 -7.29 -0.61
CA THR A 390 -26.35 -8.66 -0.96
C THR A 390 -25.27 -9.30 -1.85
N PRO A 391 -25.03 -10.62 -1.74
CA PRO A 391 -24.26 -11.37 -2.73
C PRO A 391 -25.02 -11.45 -4.07
N SER A 392 -24.37 -11.96 -5.13
CA SER A 392 -25.02 -12.13 -6.44
C SER A 392 -25.78 -13.45 -6.59
N ALA A 393 -25.50 -14.45 -5.75
CA ALA A 393 -26.28 -15.67 -5.55
C ALA A 393 -26.29 -16.07 -4.07
N SER A 394 -27.24 -16.89 -3.64
CA SER A 394 -27.28 -17.43 -2.26
C SER A 394 -26.69 -18.83 -2.15
N LEU A 395 -26.14 -19.14 -0.98
CA LEU A 395 -25.80 -20.52 -0.59
C LEU A 395 -27.06 -21.36 -0.33
N ASP A 396 -28.20 -20.74 -0.03
CA ASP A 396 -29.50 -21.42 0.17
C ASP A 396 -30.00 -22.18 -1.07
N GLU A 397 -29.46 -21.85 -2.25
CA GLU A 397 -29.71 -22.53 -3.52
C GLU A 397 -29.16 -23.98 -3.53
N PHE A 398 -28.28 -24.31 -2.58
CA PHE A 398 -27.60 -25.59 -2.46
C PHE A 398 -27.93 -26.28 -1.11
N PRO A 399 -29.14 -26.85 -0.96
CA PRO A 399 -29.56 -27.53 0.28
C PRO A 399 -28.81 -28.85 0.55
N ASP A 400 -27.86 -29.22 -0.31
CA ASP A 400 -26.89 -30.31 -0.12
C ASP A 400 -25.53 -29.82 0.44
N LEU A 401 -25.40 -28.56 0.87
CA LEU A 401 -24.24 -28.07 1.64
C LEU A 401 -24.24 -28.55 3.10
N PRO A 402 -23.07 -28.59 3.78
CA PRO A 402 -22.99 -28.87 5.21
C PRO A 402 -23.79 -27.88 6.08
N PRO A 403 -24.34 -28.32 7.23
CA PRO A 403 -25.29 -27.52 8.02
C PRO A 403 -24.68 -26.27 8.68
N ASN A 404 -23.36 -26.18 8.78
CA ASN A 404 -22.62 -25.08 9.41
C ASN A 404 -21.86 -24.22 8.36
N VAL A 405 -22.45 -24.05 7.17
CA VAL A 405 -21.92 -23.20 6.09
C VAL A 405 -22.41 -21.75 6.20
N GLN A 406 -21.53 -20.78 5.90
CA GLN A 406 -21.89 -19.37 5.75
C GLN A 406 -20.86 -18.61 4.88
N PRO A 407 -21.18 -17.43 4.34
CA PRO A 407 -20.20 -16.57 3.68
C PRO A 407 -19.09 -16.11 4.63
N LEU A 408 -17.89 -15.87 4.09
CA LEU A 408 -16.79 -15.23 4.82
C LEU A 408 -17.09 -13.74 4.97
N ALA A 409 -17.24 -13.27 6.20
CA ALA A 409 -17.39 -11.86 6.54
C ALA A 409 -16.20 -11.33 7.36
N ILE A 410 -15.93 -10.03 7.20
CA ILE A 410 -14.92 -9.29 7.97
C ILE A 410 -15.28 -9.29 9.47
N ASP A 411 -14.29 -9.18 10.35
CA ASP A 411 -14.45 -9.21 11.82
C ASP A 411 -15.10 -10.49 12.41
N LEU A 412 -15.34 -11.54 11.60
CA LEU A 412 -15.61 -12.88 12.14
C LEU A 412 -14.39 -13.38 12.92
N GLN A 413 -14.63 -13.89 14.13
CA GLN A 413 -13.65 -14.54 14.98
C GLN A 413 -14.16 -15.90 15.46
N ILE A 414 -13.31 -16.92 15.34
CA ILE A 414 -13.55 -18.30 15.73
C ILE A 414 -12.56 -18.62 16.86
N THR A 415 -13.05 -19.15 17.99
CA THR A 415 -12.14 -19.62 19.05
C THR A 415 -11.85 -21.10 18.81
N MET A 416 -10.57 -21.46 18.71
CA MET A 416 -10.15 -22.83 18.38
C MET A 416 -9.81 -23.65 19.63
N ALA A 417 -9.50 -22.98 20.74
CA ALA A 417 -9.12 -23.59 22.01
C ALA A 417 -9.69 -22.80 23.22
N PRO A 418 -10.78 -23.26 23.87
CA PRO A 418 -11.66 -24.36 23.42
C PRO A 418 -12.37 -24.01 22.10
N PRO A 419 -12.85 -25.00 21.32
CA PRO A 419 -13.67 -24.75 20.14
C PRO A 419 -14.93 -23.93 20.47
N GLY A 420 -15.34 -23.05 19.56
CA GLY A 420 -16.58 -22.29 19.66
C GLY A 420 -16.93 -21.61 18.34
N GLU A 421 -18.22 -21.34 18.15
CA GLU A 421 -18.80 -20.89 16.88
C GLU A 421 -18.15 -19.58 16.36
N PRO A 422 -18.15 -19.35 15.03
CA PRO A 422 -17.82 -18.06 14.43
C PRO A 422 -18.75 -16.97 14.96
N LYS A 423 -18.19 -15.87 15.43
CA LYS A 423 -18.94 -14.71 15.94
C LYS A 423 -18.37 -13.44 15.34
N LEU A 424 -19.23 -12.53 14.92
CA LEU A 424 -18.82 -11.18 14.59
C LEU A 424 -18.29 -10.54 15.88
N VAL A 425 -16.99 -10.26 15.91
CA VAL A 425 -16.31 -9.53 16.99
C VAL A 425 -15.78 -8.23 16.35
N PRO A 426 -16.69 -7.26 16.07
CA PRO A 426 -16.32 -6.03 15.41
C PRO A 426 -15.20 -5.31 16.17
N GLY A 427 -14.30 -4.67 15.42
CA GLY A 427 -13.39 -3.68 16.00
C GLY A 427 -14.17 -2.60 16.76
N PRO A 428 -13.57 -1.96 17.79
CA PRO A 428 -14.28 -1.02 18.66
C PRO A 428 -14.74 0.24 17.89
N ASN A 429 -15.95 0.17 17.33
CA ASN A 429 -16.74 1.21 16.67
C ASN A 429 -16.10 1.87 15.43
N PHE A 430 -16.00 1.15 14.30
CA PHE A 430 -15.43 1.71 13.05
C PHE A 430 -16.25 1.56 11.75
N ASP A 431 -17.30 0.75 11.67
CA ASP A 431 -18.15 0.65 10.47
C ASP A 431 -19.24 1.74 10.41
N ARG A 432 -18.82 3.02 10.42
CA ARG A 432 -19.75 4.16 10.32
C ARG A 432 -20.46 4.20 8.96
N PHE A 433 -19.85 3.66 7.90
CA PHE A 433 -20.44 3.64 6.56
C PHE A 433 -21.67 2.72 6.49
N HIS A 434 -21.53 1.42 6.80
CA HIS A 434 -22.68 0.51 6.70
C HIS A 434 -23.74 0.83 7.76
N ASN A 435 -23.33 1.29 8.96
CA ASN A 435 -24.28 1.76 9.98
C ASN A 435 -25.12 2.96 9.50
N ALA A 436 -24.52 3.95 8.82
CA ALA A 436 -25.26 5.11 8.32
C ALA A 436 -26.27 4.74 7.22
N ILE A 437 -25.93 3.81 6.33
CA ILE A 437 -26.85 3.38 5.25
C ILE A 437 -27.87 2.32 5.67
N LEU A 438 -27.68 1.60 6.79
CA LEU A 438 -28.65 0.63 7.32
C LEU A 438 -29.51 1.19 8.46
N GLY A 439 -28.97 2.14 9.23
CA GLY A 439 -29.57 2.66 10.46
C GLY A 439 -29.84 1.60 11.53
N ASN A 440 -30.74 1.92 12.45
CA ASN A 440 -31.13 1.06 13.58
C ASN A 440 -31.80 -0.29 13.18
N GLY A 441 -32.03 -0.56 11.90
CA GLY A 441 -32.54 -1.87 11.42
C GLY A 441 -31.50 -2.98 11.47
N GLY A 442 -30.21 -2.63 11.48
CA GLY A 442 -29.10 -3.59 11.45
C GLY A 442 -28.99 -4.37 10.14
N GLU A 443 -28.08 -5.34 10.09
CA GLU A 443 -27.75 -6.08 8.86
C GLU A 443 -28.90 -6.97 8.34
N GLY A 444 -29.87 -7.30 9.20
CA GLY A 444 -30.99 -8.20 8.89
C GLY A 444 -32.03 -7.67 7.89
N SER A 445 -31.97 -6.40 7.48
CA SER A 445 -32.85 -5.86 6.43
C SER A 445 -32.35 -6.15 5.01
N GLY A 446 -31.03 -6.36 4.84
CA GLY A 446 -30.36 -6.49 3.54
C GLY A 446 -30.44 -5.27 2.61
N LYS A 447 -31.07 -4.16 3.04
CA LYS A 447 -31.38 -3.00 2.19
C LYS A 447 -30.91 -1.69 2.84
N ALA A 448 -30.31 -0.83 2.02
CA ALA A 448 -29.98 0.53 2.41
C ALA A 448 -31.25 1.40 2.55
N LEU A 449 -31.14 2.43 3.39
CA LEU A 449 -32.14 3.48 3.57
C LEU A 449 -32.19 4.42 2.35
N GLU A 450 -33.38 4.95 2.06
CA GLU A 450 -33.58 5.96 0.98
C GLU A 450 -32.77 7.25 1.21
N LYS A 451 -32.57 7.64 2.48
CA LYS A 451 -31.56 8.62 2.89
C LYS A 451 -30.69 8.06 4.03
N PRO A 452 -29.34 8.13 3.94
CA PRO A 452 -28.45 7.71 5.02
C PRO A 452 -28.65 8.51 6.31
N GLN A 453 -28.49 7.84 7.45
CA GLN A 453 -28.45 8.44 8.78
C GLN A 453 -27.02 8.89 9.07
N LEU A 454 -26.72 10.15 8.79
CA LEU A 454 -25.40 10.75 8.97
C LEU A 454 -25.27 11.54 10.26
N ASP A 455 -24.16 11.36 10.97
CA ASP A 455 -23.77 12.19 12.11
C ASP A 455 -23.17 13.52 11.59
N LEU A 456 -24.01 14.40 11.03
CA LEU A 456 -23.65 15.80 10.79
C LEU A 456 -24.08 16.63 12.00
N THR A 457 -23.24 17.55 12.48
CA THR A 457 -23.73 18.56 13.44
C THR A 457 -24.37 19.72 12.69
N PRO A 458 -25.24 20.52 13.34
CA PRO A 458 -25.79 21.74 12.76
C PRO A 458 -24.74 22.75 12.27
N ALA A 459 -23.48 22.66 12.73
CA ALA A 459 -22.39 23.48 12.23
C ALA A 459 -21.87 22.99 10.85
N THR A 460 -21.72 21.68 10.62
CA THR A 460 -21.47 21.15 9.27
C THR A 460 -22.64 21.40 8.33
N GLU A 461 -23.89 21.19 8.79
CA GLU A 461 -25.09 21.44 7.96
C GLU A 461 -25.14 22.91 7.50
N ALA A 462 -24.99 23.86 8.43
CA ALA A 462 -24.96 25.28 8.10
C ALA A 462 -23.75 25.68 7.22
N ALA A 463 -22.58 25.05 7.41
CA ALA A 463 -21.42 25.28 6.55
C ALA A 463 -21.64 24.74 5.13
N PHE A 464 -22.33 23.59 4.98
CA PHE A 464 -22.67 23.02 3.68
C PHE A 464 -23.69 23.89 2.93
N ASP A 465 -24.73 24.39 3.61
CA ASP A 465 -25.69 25.33 3.03
C ASP A 465 -25.05 26.65 2.63
N ALA A 466 -24.17 27.21 3.47
CA ALA A 466 -23.43 28.43 3.14
C ALA A 466 -22.51 28.25 1.91
N ALA A 467 -21.81 27.12 1.82
CA ALA A 467 -20.90 26.84 0.71
C ALA A 467 -21.64 26.52 -0.61
N ARG A 468 -22.83 25.90 -0.55
CA ARG A 468 -23.76 25.82 -1.69
C ARG A 468 -24.24 27.19 -2.15
N ALA A 469 -24.64 28.05 -1.20
CA ALA A 469 -25.16 29.38 -1.50
C ALA A 469 -24.10 30.28 -2.15
N ASP A 470 -22.83 30.22 -1.70
CA ASP A 470 -21.73 30.92 -2.38
C ASP A 470 -21.49 30.34 -3.79
N VAL A 471 -21.41 29.01 -3.97
CA VAL A 471 -21.25 28.43 -5.32
C VAL A 471 -22.36 28.86 -6.29
N GLU A 472 -23.62 28.93 -5.85
CA GLU A 472 -24.70 29.43 -6.71
C GLU A 472 -24.57 30.95 -6.97
N ALA A 473 -24.19 31.76 -5.98
CA ALA A 473 -23.94 33.19 -6.16
C ALA A 473 -22.77 33.49 -7.12
N GLN A 474 -21.72 32.66 -7.11
CA GLN A 474 -20.56 32.77 -8.00
C GLN A 474 -20.81 32.18 -9.40
N ARG A 475 -21.90 31.43 -9.62
CA ARG A 475 -22.22 30.74 -10.89
C ARG A 475 -22.23 31.67 -12.09
N ALA A 476 -22.82 32.86 -11.93
CA ALA A 476 -22.90 33.88 -12.98
C ALA A 476 -21.52 34.34 -13.46
N VAL A 477 -20.50 34.35 -12.59
CA VAL A 477 -19.12 34.75 -12.93
C VAL A 477 -18.35 33.57 -13.54
N TYR A 478 -18.36 32.42 -12.86
CA TYR A 478 -17.43 31.32 -13.17
C TYR A 478 -17.98 30.22 -14.09
N ALA A 479 -19.28 30.20 -14.38
CA ALA A 479 -19.91 29.20 -15.26
C ALA A 479 -20.67 29.81 -16.44
N GLU A 480 -21.42 30.90 -16.23
CA GLU A 480 -22.30 31.49 -17.26
C GLU A 480 -21.67 32.70 -17.97
N GLY A 481 -20.96 33.55 -17.22
CA GLY A 481 -20.33 34.77 -17.74
C GLY A 481 -19.00 34.57 -18.48
N ARG A 482 -18.43 33.36 -18.47
CA ARG A 482 -17.18 33.04 -19.18
C ARG A 482 -17.42 32.06 -20.34
N PRO A 483 -16.82 32.28 -21.52
CA PRO A 483 -16.80 31.26 -22.57
C PRO A 483 -16.11 29.98 -22.09
N SER A 484 -16.59 28.83 -22.57
CA SER A 484 -15.91 27.55 -22.40
C SER A 484 -14.54 27.58 -23.10
N GLN A 485 -13.49 27.27 -22.35
CA GLN A 485 -12.11 27.19 -22.83
C GLN A 485 -11.75 25.73 -23.13
N PRO A 486 -10.80 25.47 -24.05
CA PRO A 486 -10.30 24.12 -24.27
C PRO A 486 -9.83 23.48 -22.96
N GLY A 487 -10.31 22.26 -22.71
CA GLY A 487 -9.97 21.47 -21.52
C GLY A 487 -10.87 21.68 -20.30
N ASP A 488 -11.80 22.65 -20.31
CA ASP A 488 -12.78 22.84 -19.22
C ASP A 488 -13.62 21.58 -18.94
N ASP A 489 -13.84 20.75 -19.96
CA ASP A 489 -14.68 19.56 -19.95
C ASP A 489 -13.97 18.28 -19.45
N ILE A 490 -12.62 18.28 -19.41
CA ILE A 490 -11.80 17.17 -18.90
C ILE A 490 -12.18 16.88 -17.45
N VAL A 491 -12.45 15.61 -17.13
CA VAL A 491 -12.69 15.16 -15.75
C VAL A 491 -11.40 14.63 -15.16
N VAL A 492 -11.04 15.16 -13.99
CA VAL A 492 -9.93 14.68 -13.16
C VAL A 492 -10.52 13.95 -11.96
N THR A 493 -10.12 12.70 -11.76
CA THR A 493 -10.56 11.88 -10.62
C THR A 493 -9.34 11.29 -9.91
N PRO A 494 -8.90 11.87 -8.78
CA PRO A 494 -7.92 11.25 -7.90
C PRO A 494 -8.52 9.97 -7.31
N LEU A 495 -7.95 8.83 -7.67
CA LEU A 495 -8.32 7.52 -7.15
C LEU A 495 -7.61 7.22 -5.82
N GLY A 496 -6.48 7.88 -5.56
CA GLY A 496 -5.80 7.89 -4.27
C GLY A 496 -4.90 9.12 -4.12
N THR A 497 -4.87 9.69 -2.91
CA THR A 497 -4.33 11.04 -2.65
C THR A 497 -3.31 11.15 -1.51
N GLY A 498 -2.86 10.02 -0.95
CA GLY A 498 -1.94 9.98 0.20
C GLY A 498 -0.58 9.35 -0.11
N SER A 499 0.42 9.67 0.73
CA SER A 499 1.83 9.36 0.48
C SER A 499 2.42 8.18 1.27
N ALA A 500 3.38 7.48 0.66
CA ALA A 500 4.25 6.40 1.19
C ALA A 500 3.55 5.09 1.58
N LEU A 501 2.40 5.17 2.24
CA LEU A 501 1.59 4.02 2.68
C LEU A 501 0.11 4.34 2.48
N PRO A 502 -0.76 3.35 2.19
CA PRO A 502 -2.20 3.55 2.25
C PRO A 502 -2.63 3.77 3.70
N SER A 503 -3.57 4.69 3.92
CA SER A 503 -4.15 4.94 5.25
C SER A 503 -5.64 4.65 5.31
N LYS A 504 -6.17 4.74 6.52
CA LYS A 504 -7.60 4.65 6.86
C LYS A 504 -8.49 5.64 6.11
N TYR A 505 -7.93 6.77 5.62
CA TYR A 505 -8.69 7.82 4.92
C TYR A 505 -8.28 8.00 3.47
N ARG A 506 -6.98 7.94 3.14
CA ARG A 506 -6.45 8.16 1.78
C ARG A 506 -5.70 6.94 1.27
N ASN A 507 -6.03 6.50 0.07
CA ASN A 507 -5.26 5.52 -0.68
C ASN A 507 -3.98 6.15 -1.26
N VAL A 508 -3.06 5.33 -1.75
CA VAL A 508 -1.83 5.78 -2.41
C VAL A 508 -2.04 6.28 -3.84
N SER A 509 -1.10 7.05 -4.35
CA SER A 509 -1.12 7.82 -5.60
C SER A 509 -1.70 7.07 -6.83
N ALA A 510 -2.83 7.59 -7.31
CA ALA A 510 -3.34 7.33 -8.66
C ALA A 510 -4.34 8.43 -9.06
N THR A 511 -4.25 8.99 -10.25
CA THR A 511 -5.18 10.03 -10.76
C THR A 511 -5.59 9.74 -12.21
N LEU A 512 -6.89 9.58 -12.44
CA LEU A 512 -7.46 9.35 -13.76
C LEU A 512 -7.87 10.68 -14.41
N LEU A 513 -7.40 10.91 -15.64
CA LEU A 513 -7.87 11.96 -16.54
C LEU A 513 -8.78 11.34 -17.60
N GLN A 514 -10.00 11.86 -17.74
CA GLN A 514 -10.94 11.44 -18.78
C GLN A 514 -11.15 12.59 -19.76
N ILE A 515 -10.75 12.39 -21.02
CA ILE A 515 -10.85 13.39 -22.09
C ILE A 515 -12.10 13.05 -22.92
N PRO A 516 -13.16 13.88 -22.91
CA PRO A 516 -14.40 13.57 -23.61
C PRO A 516 -14.18 13.29 -25.11
N GLY A 517 -14.52 12.07 -25.55
CA GLY A 517 -14.29 11.60 -26.92
C GLY A 517 -12.83 11.39 -27.34
N GLY A 518 -11.86 11.71 -26.49
CA GLY A 518 -10.42 11.49 -26.72
C GLY A 518 -9.86 10.23 -26.05
N GLY A 519 -10.52 9.76 -24.99
CA GLY A 519 -10.11 8.60 -24.19
C GLY A 519 -9.52 8.97 -22.84
N SER A 520 -9.00 8.00 -22.09
CA SER A 520 -8.53 8.22 -20.71
C SER A 520 -7.01 8.03 -20.53
N ILE A 521 -6.42 8.78 -19.60
CA ILE A 521 -5.02 8.70 -19.17
C ILE A 521 -4.97 8.47 -17.67
N LEU A 522 -4.19 7.49 -17.21
CA LEU A 522 -3.94 7.28 -15.78
C LEU A 522 -2.53 7.80 -15.41
N LEU A 523 -2.45 8.63 -14.37
CA LEU A 523 -1.23 9.16 -13.77
C LEU A 523 -0.96 8.45 -12.44
N ASP A 524 0.08 7.63 -12.42
CA ASP A 524 0.43 6.70 -11.34
C ASP A 524 -0.67 5.67 -10.99
N CYS A 525 -0.26 4.57 -10.39
CA CYS A 525 -1.10 3.39 -10.16
C CYS A 525 -0.62 2.60 -8.93
N GLY A 526 -0.67 3.23 -7.76
CA GLY A 526 -0.36 2.64 -6.46
C GLY A 526 -1.24 1.44 -6.07
N GLU A 527 -0.90 0.80 -4.95
CA GLU A 527 -1.69 -0.29 -4.35
C GLU A 527 -3.16 0.14 -4.15
N GLY A 528 -4.12 -0.72 -4.51
CA GLY A 528 -5.55 -0.47 -4.36
C GLY A 528 -6.23 0.21 -5.55
N THR A 529 -5.48 0.70 -6.56
CA THR A 529 -6.03 1.49 -7.68
C THR A 529 -7.20 0.80 -8.40
N TRP A 530 -7.14 -0.53 -8.61
CA TRP A 530 -8.25 -1.29 -9.21
C TRP A 530 -9.53 -1.26 -8.34
N GLY A 531 -9.39 -1.44 -7.03
CA GLY A 531 -10.52 -1.36 -6.09
C GLY A 531 -11.12 0.04 -6.10
N GLN A 532 -10.29 1.08 -6.01
CA GLN A 532 -10.71 2.48 -6.09
C GLN A 532 -11.46 2.77 -7.42
N MET A 533 -11.04 2.21 -8.56
CA MET A 533 -11.78 2.30 -9.82
C MET A 533 -13.13 1.57 -9.78
N CYS A 534 -13.20 0.36 -9.23
CA CYS A 534 -14.46 -0.37 -9.06
C CYS A 534 -15.44 0.38 -8.15
N ARG A 535 -14.94 1.02 -7.09
CA ARG A 535 -15.72 1.87 -6.19
C ARG A 535 -16.18 3.18 -6.86
N GLN A 536 -15.43 3.72 -7.83
CA GLN A 536 -15.83 4.94 -8.55
C GLN A 536 -16.88 4.71 -9.63
N PHE A 537 -16.78 3.61 -10.38
CA PHE A 537 -17.54 3.38 -11.61
C PHE A 537 -18.52 2.20 -11.53
N GLY A 538 -18.46 1.38 -10.47
CA GLY A 538 -19.29 0.19 -10.33
C GLY A 538 -18.85 -0.98 -11.24
N THR A 539 -19.25 -2.19 -10.84
CA THR A 539 -18.92 -3.47 -11.51
C THR A 539 -20.04 -4.02 -12.40
N HIS A 540 -21.21 -3.39 -12.43
CA HIS A 540 -22.36 -3.81 -13.22
C HIS A 540 -22.55 -2.85 -14.40
N ASP A 541 -23.25 -3.29 -15.45
CA ASP A 541 -23.70 -2.37 -16.51
C ASP A 541 -24.76 -1.41 -15.95
N VAL A 542 -24.74 -0.16 -16.42
CA VAL A 542 -25.65 0.90 -15.98
C VAL A 542 -26.83 0.96 -16.94
N GLU A 543 -28.06 0.87 -16.44
CA GLU A 543 -29.28 0.77 -17.26
C GLU A 543 -29.44 1.95 -18.26
N ASP A 544 -29.04 3.16 -17.85
CA ASP A 544 -29.02 4.38 -18.68
C ASP A 544 -27.84 4.47 -19.68
N GLY A 545 -27.05 3.41 -19.86
CA GLY A 545 -25.88 3.39 -20.75
C GLY A 545 -24.63 4.09 -20.19
N GLY A 546 -24.57 4.30 -18.87
CA GLY A 546 -23.42 4.87 -18.17
C GLY A 546 -22.16 4.00 -18.18
N ALA A 547 -21.00 4.63 -18.02
CA ALA A 547 -19.70 3.97 -18.09
C ALA A 547 -19.34 3.24 -16.77
N ASN A 548 -19.38 1.91 -16.78
CA ASN A 548 -18.88 1.06 -15.68
C ASN A 548 -17.36 0.88 -15.69
N VAL A 549 -16.79 0.27 -14.64
CA VAL A 549 -15.33 0.13 -14.49
C VAL A 549 -14.66 -0.59 -15.66
N PHE A 550 -15.32 -1.57 -16.28
CA PHE A 550 -14.78 -2.31 -17.42
C PHE A 550 -14.76 -1.47 -18.70
N SER A 551 -15.76 -0.59 -18.91
CA SER A 551 -15.75 0.38 -20.00
C SER A 551 -14.64 1.42 -19.84
N VAL A 552 -14.43 1.94 -18.62
CA VAL A 552 -13.32 2.87 -18.30
C VAL A 552 -11.97 2.17 -18.48
N LEU A 553 -11.82 0.91 -18.05
CA LEU A 553 -10.58 0.16 -18.22
C LEU A 553 -10.23 -0.12 -19.69
N ARG A 554 -11.24 -0.28 -20.57
CA ARG A 554 -11.04 -0.32 -22.03
C ARG A 554 -10.58 1.04 -22.57
N ASP A 555 -11.18 2.12 -22.07
CA ASP A 555 -10.95 3.47 -22.57
C ASP A 555 -9.61 4.11 -22.16
N ILE A 556 -8.96 3.64 -21.09
CA ILE A 556 -7.59 4.05 -20.77
C ILE A 556 -6.68 3.70 -21.97
N ARG A 557 -6.10 4.73 -22.60
CA ARG A 557 -5.16 4.63 -23.73
C ARG A 557 -3.70 4.77 -23.29
N CYS A 558 -3.46 5.47 -22.18
CA CYS A 558 -2.12 5.69 -21.65
C CYS A 558 -2.10 5.53 -20.11
N ILE A 559 -1.06 4.88 -19.60
CA ILE A 559 -0.65 5.00 -18.20
C ILE A 559 0.72 5.67 -18.19
N PHE A 560 0.89 6.69 -17.34
CA PHE A 560 2.18 7.25 -16.99
C PHE A 560 2.56 6.83 -15.57
N ILE A 561 3.79 6.33 -15.39
CA ILE A 561 4.37 6.07 -14.08
C ILE A 561 5.56 7.02 -13.86
N SER A 562 5.45 7.90 -12.87
CA SER A 562 6.42 8.94 -12.53
C SER A 562 7.76 8.34 -12.10
N HIS A 563 7.74 7.38 -11.18
CA HIS A 563 8.94 6.77 -10.63
C HIS A 563 8.66 5.40 -9.98
N ILE A 564 9.63 4.88 -9.22
CA ILE A 564 9.68 3.49 -8.76
C ILE A 564 9.25 3.29 -7.29
N HIS A 565 8.78 4.31 -6.56
CA HIS A 565 8.26 4.06 -5.20
C HIS A 565 6.90 3.35 -5.27
N GLY A 566 6.67 2.39 -4.36
CA GLY A 566 5.63 1.37 -4.51
C GLY A 566 4.20 1.93 -4.50
N ASP A 567 4.01 3.01 -3.76
CA ASP A 567 2.83 3.87 -3.69
C ASP A 567 2.46 4.52 -5.03
N HIS A 568 3.34 4.53 -6.03
CA HIS A 568 3.07 5.05 -7.38
C HIS A 568 2.85 3.96 -8.43
N HIS A 569 3.13 2.67 -8.17
CA HIS A 569 3.08 1.64 -9.21
C HIS A 569 2.66 0.21 -8.80
N MET A 570 2.48 -0.12 -7.51
CA MET A 570 2.28 -1.52 -7.10
C MET A 570 1.01 -2.16 -7.69
N GLY A 571 -0.11 -1.42 -7.71
CA GLY A 571 -1.39 -1.87 -8.27
C GLY A 571 -1.42 -1.99 -9.80
N LEU A 572 -0.41 -1.45 -10.50
CA LEU A 572 -0.32 -1.53 -11.96
C LEU A 572 -0.34 -2.98 -12.47
N SER A 573 0.29 -3.90 -11.72
CA SER A 573 0.28 -5.33 -12.06
C SER A 573 -1.14 -5.91 -12.10
N ARG A 574 -2.00 -5.61 -11.11
CA ARG A 574 -3.41 -5.99 -11.05
C ARG A 574 -4.23 -5.30 -12.14
N LEU A 575 -4.01 -4.00 -12.37
CA LEU A 575 -4.72 -3.24 -13.40
C LEU A 575 -4.47 -3.80 -14.81
N LEU A 576 -3.21 -4.11 -15.14
CA LEU A 576 -2.85 -4.71 -16.43
C LEU A 576 -3.40 -6.13 -16.58
N ALA A 577 -3.38 -6.94 -15.50
CA ALA A 577 -4.00 -8.28 -15.52
C ALA A 577 -5.52 -8.22 -15.72
N LYS A 578 -6.24 -7.34 -15.01
CA LYS A 578 -7.68 -7.16 -15.20
C LYS A 578 -8.00 -6.57 -16.59
N ARG A 579 -7.14 -5.72 -17.20
CA ARG A 579 -7.30 -5.28 -18.61
C ARG A 579 -7.12 -6.43 -19.60
N LYS A 580 -6.15 -7.32 -19.38
CA LYS A 580 -5.96 -8.53 -20.20
C LYS A 580 -7.17 -9.47 -20.13
N ALA A 581 -7.83 -9.55 -18.98
CA ALA A 581 -8.99 -10.41 -18.73
C ALA A 581 -10.34 -9.83 -19.22
N LEU A 582 -10.36 -8.69 -19.91
CA LEU A 582 -11.58 -8.10 -20.46
C LEU A 582 -12.14 -8.94 -21.63
N ASP A 583 -13.43 -9.27 -21.56
CA ASP A 583 -14.19 -9.84 -22.68
C ASP A 583 -15.40 -8.93 -23.02
N PRO A 584 -15.58 -8.46 -24.27
CA PRO A 584 -14.60 -8.52 -25.36
C PRO A 584 -13.29 -7.77 -25.02
N PRO A 585 -12.15 -8.20 -25.58
CA PRO A 585 -10.87 -7.56 -25.34
C PRO A 585 -10.83 -6.13 -25.91
N PRO A 586 -9.92 -5.27 -25.43
CA PRO A 586 -9.75 -3.94 -25.99
C PRO A 586 -9.42 -4.01 -27.49
N SER A 587 -10.06 -3.17 -28.30
CA SER A 587 -9.80 -3.09 -29.75
C SER A 587 -8.41 -2.53 -30.10
N GLU A 588 -7.69 -1.99 -29.11
CA GLU A 588 -6.50 -1.17 -29.27
C GLU A 588 -5.48 -1.40 -28.14
N PRO A 589 -4.18 -1.22 -28.41
CA PRO A 589 -3.14 -1.43 -27.42
C PRO A 589 -3.16 -0.35 -26.35
N LEU A 590 -2.72 -0.71 -25.14
CA LEU A 590 -2.46 0.24 -24.07
C LEU A 590 -1.02 0.76 -24.15
N TYR A 591 -0.82 2.07 -24.11
CA TYR A 591 0.52 2.66 -23.97
C TYR A 591 0.90 2.81 -22.50
N LEU A 592 2.12 2.41 -22.14
CA LEU A 592 2.69 2.57 -20.81
C LEU A 592 3.98 3.40 -20.94
N ILE A 593 3.94 4.63 -20.45
CA ILE A 593 5.13 5.47 -20.25
C ILE A 593 5.62 5.21 -18.83
N ALA A 594 6.81 4.62 -18.67
CA ALA A 594 7.35 4.29 -17.35
C ALA A 594 8.88 4.25 -17.36
N ASN A 595 9.51 4.43 -16.20
CA ASN A 595 10.96 4.29 -16.06
C ASN A 595 11.43 2.82 -16.20
N TRP A 596 12.72 2.63 -16.51
CA TRP A 596 13.31 1.32 -16.77
C TRP A 596 13.17 0.34 -15.60
N GLN A 597 13.10 0.83 -14.36
CA GLN A 597 12.98 0.00 -13.15
C GLN A 597 11.58 -0.58 -13.02
N THR A 598 10.54 0.23 -13.24
CA THR A 598 9.14 -0.22 -13.27
C THR A 598 8.94 -1.20 -14.42
N VAL A 599 9.49 -0.90 -15.60
CA VAL A 599 9.45 -1.80 -16.75
C VAL A 599 10.14 -3.14 -16.46
N GLN A 600 11.27 -3.14 -15.73
CA GLN A 600 11.97 -4.37 -15.35
C GLN A 600 11.17 -5.20 -14.34
N TYR A 601 10.63 -4.56 -13.29
CA TYR A 601 9.73 -5.22 -12.32
C TYR A 601 8.55 -5.90 -13.03
N LEU A 602 7.82 -5.16 -13.88
CA LEU A 602 6.66 -5.71 -14.60
C LEU A 602 7.05 -6.85 -15.56
N ASN A 603 8.21 -6.76 -16.22
CA ASN A 603 8.72 -7.84 -17.08
C ASN A 603 9.11 -9.11 -16.30
N GLU A 604 9.47 -8.99 -15.02
CA GLU A 604 9.81 -10.11 -14.15
C GLU A 604 8.58 -10.68 -13.44
N PHE A 605 7.61 -9.84 -13.09
CA PHE A 605 6.27 -10.29 -12.68
C PHE A 605 5.55 -11.01 -13.83
N SER A 606 5.75 -10.55 -15.06
CA SER A 606 5.19 -11.17 -16.27
C SER A 606 5.69 -12.61 -16.52
N ASP A 607 6.84 -13.01 -15.95
CA ASP A 607 7.30 -14.41 -15.97
C ASP A 607 6.41 -15.32 -15.11
N LEU A 608 5.87 -14.80 -14.00
CA LEU A 608 5.00 -15.53 -13.07
C LEU A 608 3.55 -15.61 -13.58
N GLN A 609 3.03 -14.49 -14.09
CA GLN A 609 1.66 -14.36 -14.59
C GLN A 609 1.67 -13.48 -15.84
N ASP A 610 1.03 -13.90 -16.93
CA ASP A 610 0.89 -13.02 -18.11
C ASP A 610 -0.07 -11.86 -17.81
N ILE A 611 0.50 -10.68 -17.56
CA ILE A 611 -0.21 -9.41 -17.32
C ILE A 611 -0.40 -8.57 -18.60
N GLY A 612 -0.31 -9.15 -19.79
CA GLY A 612 -0.56 -8.44 -21.06
C GLY A 612 0.66 -7.72 -21.67
N LEU A 613 1.85 -7.89 -21.08
CA LEU A 613 3.14 -7.48 -21.67
C LEU A 613 3.64 -8.44 -22.76
N LYS A 614 3.08 -9.66 -22.86
CA LYS A 614 3.47 -10.65 -23.88
C LYS A 614 2.78 -10.31 -25.21
N ASN A 615 3.42 -10.67 -26.34
CA ASN A 615 3.14 -10.12 -27.69
C ASN A 615 1.76 -10.48 -28.28
N ASP A 616 0.68 -9.88 -27.77
CA ASP A 616 -0.49 -9.54 -28.58
C ASP A 616 -0.20 -8.23 -29.33
N PHE A 617 -0.21 -8.29 -30.67
CA PHE A 617 0.10 -7.16 -31.55
C PHE A 617 -1.03 -6.11 -31.66
N ASN A 618 -2.26 -6.44 -31.27
CA ASN A 618 -3.44 -5.58 -31.43
C ASN A 618 -3.95 -5.04 -30.08
N THR A 619 -3.98 -5.86 -29.01
CA THR A 619 -4.62 -5.51 -27.72
C THR A 619 -3.63 -5.28 -26.57
N GLY A 620 -2.42 -5.84 -26.69
CA GLY A 620 -1.40 -5.85 -25.63
C GLY A 620 -0.75 -4.50 -25.33
N VAL A 621 0.07 -4.46 -24.28
CA VAL A 621 0.72 -3.23 -23.80
C VAL A 621 1.91 -2.83 -24.69
N ARG A 622 2.15 -1.52 -24.84
CA ARG A 622 3.27 -0.92 -25.58
C ARG A 622 4.07 -0.01 -24.65
N VAL A 623 5.31 -0.39 -24.37
CA VAL A 623 6.15 0.29 -23.37
C VAL A 623 7.02 1.34 -24.02
N ILE A 624 6.79 2.61 -23.66
CA ILE A 624 7.63 3.75 -24.00
C ILE A 624 8.46 4.06 -22.74
N GLY A 625 9.79 4.12 -22.86
CA GLY A 625 10.65 4.48 -21.73
C GLY A 625 10.48 5.96 -21.41
N ALA A 626 10.23 6.31 -20.14
CA ALA A 626 10.13 7.69 -19.69
C ALA A 626 11.44 8.47 -19.95
N GLU A 627 12.58 7.79 -19.95
CA GLU A 627 13.90 8.29 -20.34
C GLU A 627 13.95 8.78 -21.79
N GLY A 628 13.10 8.23 -22.67
CA GLY A 628 13.10 8.50 -24.11
C GLY A 628 12.26 9.70 -24.54
N LEU A 629 11.57 10.36 -23.60
CA LEU A 629 10.65 11.47 -23.87
C LEU A 629 11.10 12.82 -23.24
N GLN A 630 12.35 12.90 -22.76
CA GLN A 630 12.84 14.06 -22.00
C GLN A 630 12.71 15.37 -22.79
N SER A 631 12.16 16.41 -22.15
CA SER A 631 11.88 17.72 -22.77
C SER A 631 13.13 18.55 -23.10
N ALA A 632 14.29 18.16 -22.57
CA ALA A 632 15.60 18.72 -22.85
C ALA A 632 16.53 17.60 -23.34
N PRO A 633 17.54 17.89 -24.17
CA PRO A 633 18.53 16.89 -24.55
C PRO A 633 19.26 16.36 -23.29
N PRO A 634 19.55 15.05 -23.20
CA PRO A 634 20.28 14.49 -22.08
C PRO A 634 21.61 15.21 -21.84
N SER A 635 21.98 15.41 -20.58
CA SER A 635 23.31 15.94 -20.23
C SER A 635 24.43 15.09 -20.87
N GLU A 636 25.56 15.71 -21.23
CA GLU A 636 26.63 15.11 -22.05
C GLU A 636 27.12 13.73 -21.57
N PHE A 637 26.90 13.41 -20.29
CA PHE A 637 27.32 12.19 -19.61
C PHE A 637 26.76 10.90 -20.21
N THR A 638 25.64 10.95 -20.94
CA THR A 638 25.04 9.76 -21.61
C THR A 638 25.53 9.53 -23.04
N SER A 639 26.20 10.51 -23.67
CA SER A 639 26.39 10.59 -25.13
C SER A 639 27.47 9.67 -25.75
N LYS A 640 28.23 8.91 -24.95
CA LYS A 640 29.53 8.33 -25.37
C LYS A 640 29.51 6.89 -25.89
N LEU A 641 28.33 6.34 -26.18
CA LEU A 641 28.17 5.06 -26.89
C LEU A 641 27.20 5.24 -28.04
N LYS A 642 27.55 4.72 -29.23
CA LYS A 642 26.56 4.52 -30.30
C LYS A 642 25.69 3.32 -29.92
N PRO A 643 24.36 3.40 -30.07
CA PRO A 643 23.49 2.24 -29.89
C PRO A 643 23.86 1.14 -30.90
N ASP A 644 23.62 -0.13 -30.53
CA ASP A 644 23.70 -1.23 -31.50
C ASP A 644 22.45 -1.28 -32.40
N ALA A 645 22.49 -2.05 -33.48
CA ALA A 645 21.37 -2.11 -34.44
C ALA A 645 20.04 -2.58 -33.81
N LYS A 646 20.09 -3.41 -32.76
CA LYS A 646 18.90 -3.88 -32.05
C LYS A 646 18.35 -2.78 -31.14
N GLU A 647 19.22 -1.98 -30.53
CA GLU A 647 18.84 -0.79 -29.78
C GLU A 647 18.29 0.33 -30.69
N GLU A 648 18.87 0.52 -31.89
CA GLU A 648 18.32 1.43 -32.91
C GLU A 648 16.91 1.03 -33.35
N ASP A 649 16.65 -0.27 -33.58
CA ASP A 649 15.33 -0.78 -33.94
C ASP A 649 14.31 -0.67 -32.79
N LEU A 650 14.69 -0.99 -31.55
CA LEU A 650 13.82 -0.76 -30.38
C LEU A 650 13.48 0.74 -30.21
N ASN A 651 14.44 1.63 -30.47
CA ASN A 651 14.20 3.07 -30.45
C ASN A 651 13.37 3.55 -31.67
N ARG A 652 13.39 2.82 -32.80
CA ARG A 652 12.49 3.01 -33.95
C ARG A 652 11.05 2.64 -33.59
N GLU A 653 10.84 1.48 -32.96
CA GLU A 653 9.53 1.05 -32.48
C GLU A 653 8.95 2.01 -31.43
N ARG A 654 9.75 2.42 -30.44
CA ARG A 654 9.33 3.40 -29.41
C ARG A 654 8.84 4.72 -30.01
N ARG A 655 9.56 5.30 -30.98
CA ARG A 655 9.13 6.53 -31.69
C ARG A 655 7.85 6.32 -32.51
N ASN A 656 7.68 5.13 -33.11
CA ASN A 656 6.42 4.79 -33.80
C ASN A 656 5.26 4.68 -32.80
N TRP A 657 5.48 4.10 -31.61
CA TRP A 657 4.48 3.99 -30.55
C TRP A 657 4.11 5.35 -29.97
N GLU A 658 5.09 6.23 -29.73
CA GLU A 658 4.88 7.63 -29.33
C GLU A 658 4.07 8.40 -30.39
N ALA A 659 4.42 8.27 -31.68
CA ALA A 659 3.68 8.90 -32.77
C ALA A 659 2.22 8.41 -32.83
N THR A 660 1.98 7.11 -32.65
CA THR A 660 0.62 6.55 -32.60
C THR A 660 -0.13 7.02 -31.36
N LEU A 661 0.49 7.04 -30.17
CA LEU A 661 -0.09 7.56 -28.94
C LEU A 661 -0.54 9.02 -29.11
N LYS A 662 0.32 9.88 -29.67
CA LYS A 662 -0.01 11.28 -29.96
C LYS A 662 -1.12 11.42 -31.01
N ALA A 663 -1.20 10.52 -31.99
CA ALA A 663 -2.32 10.51 -32.93
C ALA A 663 -3.64 10.08 -32.27
N ARG A 664 -3.61 9.07 -31.39
CA ARG A 664 -4.78 8.51 -30.69
C ARG A 664 -5.39 9.47 -29.69
N LEU A 665 -4.57 10.00 -28.78
CA LEU A 665 -4.99 10.99 -27.77
C LEU A 665 -5.01 12.43 -28.31
N ARG A 666 -4.96 12.64 -29.64
CA ARG A 666 -4.92 13.96 -30.30
C ARG A 666 -3.89 14.94 -29.70
N LEU A 667 -2.76 14.43 -29.24
CA LEU A 667 -1.69 15.23 -28.65
C LEU A 667 -0.89 15.98 -29.72
N GLU A 668 -0.46 17.18 -29.36
CA GLU A 668 0.63 17.90 -29.99
C GLU A 668 1.96 17.26 -29.52
N SER A 669 2.14 17.16 -28.20
CA SER A 669 3.30 16.55 -27.58
C SER A 669 2.97 15.84 -26.26
N VAL A 670 3.81 14.86 -25.93
CA VAL A 670 3.98 14.34 -24.57
C VAL A 670 5.49 14.32 -24.31
N ALA A 671 5.92 14.90 -23.19
CA ALA A 671 7.33 14.99 -22.82
C ALA A 671 7.49 14.76 -21.32
N THR A 672 8.58 14.11 -20.93
CA THR A 672 8.96 13.91 -19.52
C THR A 672 9.97 14.96 -19.07
N VAL A 673 10.02 15.21 -17.77
CA VAL A 673 10.95 16.16 -17.14
C VAL A 673 11.64 15.45 -15.99
N ASP A 674 12.97 15.51 -15.92
CA ASP A 674 13.72 15.00 -14.77
C ASP A 674 13.36 15.83 -13.52
N VAL A 675 12.82 15.18 -12.49
CA VAL A 675 12.38 15.83 -11.24
C VAL A 675 13.23 15.43 -10.04
N ILE A 676 13.22 16.27 -9.00
CA ILE A 676 14.22 16.25 -7.92
C ILE A 676 13.70 15.43 -6.73
N HIS A 677 13.92 14.11 -6.79
CA HIS A 677 13.44 13.17 -5.77
C HIS A 677 14.50 12.13 -5.35
N ARG A 678 14.18 11.25 -4.38
CA ARG A 678 15.14 10.30 -3.77
C ARG A 678 15.47 9.07 -4.62
N ALA A 679 14.62 8.67 -5.56
CA ALA A 679 14.91 7.56 -6.47
C ALA A 679 15.68 8.00 -7.72
N ARG A 680 16.20 7.03 -8.48
CA ARG A 680 16.75 7.28 -9.82
C ARG A 680 15.62 7.25 -10.85
N ALA A 681 15.77 8.02 -11.93
CA ALA A 681 14.81 8.07 -13.04
C ALA A 681 13.39 8.42 -12.56
N CYS A 682 13.26 9.60 -11.94
CA CYS A 682 11.99 10.18 -11.50
C CYS A 682 11.55 11.24 -12.50
N TYR A 683 10.27 11.19 -12.90
CA TYR A 683 9.73 12.02 -13.97
C TYR A 683 8.44 12.74 -13.59
N GLY A 684 8.40 14.04 -13.87
CA GLY A 684 7.16 14.73 -14.20
C GLY A 684 6.82 14.51 -15.68
N VAL A 685 5.58 14.81 -16.08
CA VAL A 685 5.13 14.73 -17.48
C VAL A 685 4.33 15.98 -17.87
N VAL A 686 4.61 16.46 -19.09
CA VAL A 686 3.89 17.56 -19.74
C VAL A 686 3.17 17.01 -20.96
N ILE A 687 1.85 17.17 -20.99
CA ILE A 687 0.94 16.71 -22.04
C ILE A 687 0.33 17.94 -22.71
N LYS A 688 0.49 18.10 -24.02
CA LYS A 688 -0.13 19.19 -24.80
C LYS A 688 -1.06 18.60 -25.85
N HIS A 689 -2.30 19.09 -25.90
CA HIS A 689 -3.35 18.61 -26.79
C HIS A 689 -3.58 19.56 -27.96
N ARG A 690 -3.92 19.03 -29.14
CA ARG A 690 -4.09 19.83 -30.38
C ARG A 690 -5.21 20.87 -30.30
N ASP A 691 -6.11 20.73 -29.35
CA ASP A 691 -7.23 21.65 -29.14
C ASP A 691 -6.82 22.86 -28.26
N GLY A 692 -5.55 22.95 -27.85
CA GLY A 692 -4.97 24.12 -27.19
C GLY A 692 -4.86 24.04 -25.66
N TRP A 693 -5.21 22.90 -25.05
CA TRP A 693 -5.06 22.67 -23.61
C TRP A 693 -3.82 21.85 -23.27
N SER A 694 -3.38 21.95 -22.02
CA SER A 694 -2.18 21.28 -21.50
C SER A 694 -2.33 20.84 -20.04
N VAL A 695 -1.84 19.64 -19.74
CA VAL A 695 -1.79 19.09 -18.37
C VAL A 695 -0.34 18.78 -18.00
N VAL A 696 0.04 19.18 -16.78
CA VAL A 696 1.35 18.89 -16.19
C VAL A 696 1.12 18.06 -14.93
N TYR A 697 1.90 17.00 -14.74
CA TYR A 697 1.93 16.22 -13.50
C TYR A 697 3.36 16.14 -12.97
N SER A 698 3.56 16.43 -11.68
CA SER A 698 4.89 16.51 -11.08
C SER A 698 5.56 15.15 -10.85
N GLY A 699 4.78 14.10 -10.56
CA GLY A 699 5.30 12.99 -9.75
C GLY A 699 5.72 13.51 -8.36
N ASP A 700 6.69 12.86 -7.72
CA ASP A 700 7.31 13.34 -6.49
C ASP A 700 8.50 14.25 -6.79
N THR A 701 8.57 15.40 -6.10
CA THR A 701 9.66 16.36 -6.33
C THR A 701 9.75 17.44 -5.24
N LEU A 702 10.99 17.87 -4.96
CA LEU A 702 11.27 19.24 -4.51
C LEU A 702 10.90 20.26 -5.61
N PRO A 703 10.68 21.55 -5.29
CA PRO A 703 10.41 22.59 -6.29
C PRO A 703 11.40 22.56 -7.46
N CYS A 704 10.87 22.35 -8.67
CA CYS A 704 11.65 22.00 -9.85
C CYS A 704 11.48 23.04 -10.97
N GLU A 705 12.50 23.87 -11.19
CA GLU A 705 12.50 24.90 -12.24
C GLU A 705 12.35 24.29 -13.65
N ALA A 706 12.91 23.11 -13.90
CA ALA A 706 12.75 22.41 -15.18
C ALA A 706 11.28 22.06 -15.47
N LEU A 707 10.51 21.69 -14.43
CA LEU A 707 9.07 21.41 -14.55
C LEU A 707 8.30 22.71 -14.81
N VAL A 708 8.62 23.80 -14.10
CA VAL A 708 8.07 25.15 -14.32
C VAL A 708 8.28 25.62 -15.76
N LEU A 709 9.49 25.45 -16.31
CA LEU A 709 9.84 25.89 -17.66
C LEU A 709 9.17 25.03 -18.75
N ALA A 710 9.15 23.71 -18.59
CA ALA A 710 8.49 22.81 -19.54
C ALA A 710 6.95 22.96 -19.52
N GLY A 711 6.38 23.26 -18.36
CA GLY A 711 4.94 23.39 -18.12
C GLY A 711 4.34 24.77 -18.36
N GLN A 712 5.11 25.78 -18.77
CA GLN A 712 4.68 27.18 -18.86
C GLN A 712 3.29 27.38 -19.51
N ASN A 713 2.42 28.11 -18.81
CA ASN A 713 1.02 28.37 -19.14
C ASN A 713 0.16 27.09 -19.20
N ALA A 714 0.37 26.16 -18.26
CA ALA A 714 -0.42 24.94 -18.13
C ALA A 714 -1.92 25.25 -18.00
N THR A 715 -2.78 24.45 -18.62
CA THR A 715 -4.23 24.51 -18.32
C THR A 715 -4.47 23.92 -16.93
N LEU A 716 -3.88 22.77 -16.63
CA LEU A 716 -3.88 22.16 -15.31
C LEU A 716 -2.47 21.73 -14.90
N LEU A 717 -2.05 22.13 -13.70
CA LEU A 717 -0.96 21.50 -12.96
C LEU A 717 -1.56 20.58 -11.89
N ILE A 718 -1.12 19.32 -11.85
CA ILE A 718 -1.33 18.39 -10.75
C ILE A 718 0.01 18.24 -10.04
N HIS A 719 0.11 18.72 -8.80
CA HIS A 719 1.37 18.76 -8.05
C HIS A 719 1.29 18.01 -6.72
N GLU A 720 2.37 17.33 -6.34
CA GLU A 720 2.52 16.80 -4.98
C GLU A 720 2.60 17.94 -3.94
N ALA A 721 1.96 17.76 -2.80
CA ALA A 721 1.96 18.69 -1.68
C ALA A 721 2.15 17.89 -0.39
N THR A 722 3.23 17.11 -0.34
CA THR A 722 3.38 16.06 0.67
C THR A 722 3.44 16.61 2.09
N MET A 723 4.14 17.74 2.29
CA MET A 723 4.41 18.28 3.63
C MET A 723 3.61 19.56 3.95
N ALA A 724 3.40 19.78 5.24
CA ALA A 724 2.98 21.08 5.76
C ALA A 724 4.10 22.13 5.54
N ASP A 725 3.76 23.41 5.41
CA ASP A 725 4.75 24.48 5.21
C ASP A 725 5.69 24.65 6.41
N GLU A 726 5.18 24.36 7.60
CA GLU A 726 5.94 24.25 8.86
C GLU A 726 6.97 23.10 8.87
N GLN A 727 6.98 22.26 7.83
CA GLN A 727 7.83 21.06 7.69
C GLN A 727 8.78 21.13 6.49
N ALA A 728 9.13 22.33 6.01
CA ALA A 728 10.05 22.51 4.87
C ALA A 728 11.39 21.74 5.00
N ASP A 729 11.95 21.61 6.21
CA ASP A 729 13.16 20.79 6.44
C ASP A 729 12.91 19.29 6.21
N ILE A 730 11.74 18.78 6.61
CA ILE A 730 11.34 17.38 6.40
C ILE A 730 11.04 17.15 4.91
N ALA A 731 10.45 18.13 4.23
CA ALA A 731 10.24 18.14 2.78
C ALA A 731 11.59 18.03 2.05
N LEU A 732 12.57 18.87 2.40
CA LEU A 732 13.93 18.81 1.88
C LEU A 732 14.63 17.46 2.17
N VAL A 733 14.53 16.94 3.39
CA VAL A 733 15.14 15.66 3.76
C VAL A 733 14.50 14.48 3.02
N LYS A 734 13.19 14.48 2.78
CA LYS A 734 12.51 13.41 2.02
C LYS A 734 12.46 13.65 0.50
N ALA A 735 12.87 14.84 0.05
CA ALA A 735 12.82 15.34 -1.33
C ALA A 735 11.39 15.45 -1.91
N HIS A 736 10.51 16.08 -1.14
CA HIS A 736 9.13 16.43 -1.50
C HIS A 736 8.90 17.94 -1.43
N SER A 737 7.73 18.39 -1.88
CA SER A 737 7.28 19.79 -1.73
C SER A 737 6.41 20.00 -0.48
N THR A 738 6.40 21.22 0.05
CA THR A 738 5.33 21.70 0.94
C THR A 738 4.13 22.22 0.13
N LEU A 739 3.00 22.47 0.79
CA LEU A 739 1.80 23.03 0.16
C LEU A 739 2.07 24.38 -0.54
N GLY A 740 2.63 25.36 0.17
CA GLY A 740 2.98 26.67 -0.38
C GLY A 740 4.07 26.61 -1.45
N GLN A 741 5.00 25.66 -1.34
CA GLN A 741 6.00 25.40 -2.38
C GLN A 741 5.35 24.89 -3.69
N ALA A 742 4.40 23.95 -3.60
CA ALA A 742 3.66 23.43 -4.75
C ALA A 742 2.77 24.50 -5.41
N ILE A 743 2.14 25.36 -4.59
CA ILE A 743 1.40 26.54 -5.07
C ILE A 743 2.33 27.51 -5.80
N LYS A 744 3.52 27.79 -5.25
CA LYS A 744 4.51 28.66 -5.90
C LYS A 744 4.97 28.10 -7.25
N VAL A 745 5.21 26.78 -7.36
CA VAL A 745 5.54 26.13 -8.64
C VAL A 745 4.43 26.37 -9.67
N GLY A 746 3.15 26.29 -9.27
CA GLY A 746 2.02 26.59 -10.17
C GLY A 746 1.92 28.07 -10.57
N LEU A 747 2.20 29.00 -9.65
CA LEU A 747 2.27 30.44 -9.92
C LEU A 747 3.41 30.79 -10.89
N ASP A 748 4.62 30.27 -10.65
CA ASP A 748 5.79 30.46 -11.51
C ASP A 748 5.56 29.85 -12.91
N MET A 749 4.84 28.72 -12.97
CA MET A 749 4.41 28.04 -14.20
C MET A 749 3.28 28.78 -14.94
N LYS A 750 2.59 29.74 -14.29
CA LYS A 750 1.36 30.38 -14.79
C LYS A 750 0.27 29.36 -15.14
N ALA A 751 0.13 28.32 -14.33
CA ALA A 751 -0.92 27.33 -14.50
C ALA A 751 -2.30 27.97 -14.24
N LYS A 752 -3.30 27.73 -15.09
CA LYS A 752 -4.67 28.25 -14.88
C LYS A 752 -5.37 27.56 -13.70
N HIS A 753 -5.13 26.26 -13.55
CA HIS A 753 -5.67 25.42 -12.48
C HIS A 753 -4.52 24.66 -11.81
N ILE A 754 -4.56 24.54 -10.48
CA ILE A 754 -3.58 23.83 -9.66
C ILE A 754 -4.34 22.86 -8.75
N LEU A 755 -4.16 21.56 -8.96
CA LEU A 755 -4.69 20.49 -8.11
C LEU A 755 -3.57 19.89 -7.25
N LEU A 756 -3.65 20.09 -5.94
CA LEU A 756 -2.68 19.55 -4.98
C LEU A 756 -3.08 18.14 -4.55
N THR A 757 -2.12 17.22 -4.51
CA THR A 757 -2.33 15.81 -4.15
C THR A 757 -1.13 15.23 -3.40
N HIS A 758 -1.12 13.91 -3.17
CA HIS A 758 -0.03 13.15 -2.53
C HIS A 758 0.30 13.61 -1.08
N PHE A 759 -0.72 13.83 -0.27
CA PHE A 759 -0.56 14.37 1.09
C PHE A 759 0.06 13.36 2.07
N SER A 760 0.91 13.84 2.99
CA SER A 760 1.46 13.02 4.08
C SER A 760 0.36 12.44 4.98
N GLN A 761 0.38 11.13 5.16
CA GLN A 761 -0.58 10.38 5.98
C GLN A 761 -0.49 10.69 7.49
N ARG A 762 0.50 11.49 7.93
CA ARG A 762 0.51 12.10 9.27
C ARG A 762 -0.66 13.08 9.48
N TYR A 763 -1.30 13.52 8.40
CA TYR A 763 -2.49 14.37 8.40
C TYR A 763 -3.71 13.60 7.85
N PRO A 764 -4.42 12.81 8.68
CA PRO A 764 -5.64 12.12 8.27
C PRO A 764 -6.84 13.07 8.06
N LYS A 765 -6.75 14.30 8.62
CA LYS A 765 -7.69 15.41 8.38
C LYS A 765 -7.16 16.33 7.26
N MET A 766 -7.67 17.56 7.16
CA MET A 766 -7.11 18.59 6.28
C MET A 766 -5.67 18.96 6.72
N PRO A 767 -4.69 19.07 5.79
CA PRO A 767 -3.34 19.55 6.10
C PRO A 767 -3.34 20.90 6.88
N PRO A 768 -2.63 21.02 8.02
CA PRO A 768 -2.73 22.19 8.90
C PRO A 768 -2.40 23.55 8.28
N SER A 769 -1.53 23.60 7.27
CA SER A 769 -1.17 24.86 6.59
C SER A 769 -2.36 25.47 5.82
N LEU A 770 -3.40 24.67 5.52
CA LEU A 770 -4.69 25.13 4.99
C LEU A 770 -5.52 25.94 6.02
N LEU A 771 -5.16 25.87 7.31
CA LEU A 771 -5.86 26.55 8.40
C LEU A 771 -5.34 27.97 8.62
N THR A 772 -4.37 28.44 7.82
CA THR A 772 -3.96 29.84 7.79
C THR A 772 -5.16 30.73 7.42
N PRO A 773 -5.33 31.93 8.03
CA PRO A 773 -6.48 32.79 7.74
C PRO A 773 -6.63 33.16 6.24
N ARG A 774 -5.51 33.13 5.50
CA ARG A 774 -5.40 33.37 4.05
C ARG A 774 -6.35 32.52 3.19
N LEU A 775 -6.73 31.32 3.66
CA LEU A 775 -7.61 30.39 2.95
C LEU A 775 -9.06 30.38 3.46
N ARG A 776 -9.36 31.11 4.54
CA ARG A 776 -10.66 31.04 5.24
C ARG A 776 -11.61 32.21 4.95
N GLU A 777 -11.08 33.36 4.54
CA GLU A 777 -11.86 34.59 4.34
C GLU A 777 -12.01 34.92 2.85
N PRO A 778 -13.16 34.62 2.22
CA PRO A 778 -13.43 35.08 0.86
C PRO A 778 -13.65 36.60 0.85
N LYS A 779 -12.61 37.35 0.45
CA LYS A 779 -12.69 38.79 0.23
C LYS A 779 -13.63 39.12 -0.95
N PRO A 780 -14.50 40.14 -0.83
CA PRO A 780 -15.26 40.68 -1.97
C PRO A 780 -14.33 41.17 -3.10
N LEU A 781 -14.85 41.15 -4.33
CA LEU A 781 -14.17 41.58 -5.56
C LEU A 781 -13.60 43.01 -5.55
N GLU A 782 -14.04 43.87 -4.63
CA GLU A 782 -13.69 45.30 -4.58
C GLU A 782 -12.44 45.61 -3.71
N ALA A 783 -11.80 44.59 -3.12
CA ALA A 783 -10.62 44.76 -2.27
C ALA A 783 -9.30 44.56 -3.05
N GLU A 784 -8.75 45.64 -3.62
CA GLU A 784 -7.38 45.63 -4.16
C GLU A 784 -6.37 45.20 -3.07
N SER A 785 -5.52 44.22 -3.40
CA SER A 785 -4.38 43.83 -2.58
C SER A 785 -3.18 43.50 -3.47
N THR A 786 -1.98 43.80 -2.97
CA THR A 786 -0.72 43.69 -3.72
C THR A 786 0.07 42.42 -3.38
N ASP A 787 -0.55 41.45 -2.71
CA ASP A 787 0.08 40.20 -2.30
C ASP A 787 -0.33 39.08 -3.28
N PRO A 788 0.62 38.40 -3.96
CA PRO A 788 0.29 37.34 -4.92
C PRO A 788 -0.40 36.12 -4.28
N GLU A 789 -0.25 35.92 -2.96
CA GLU A 789 -0.95 34.85 -2.23
C GLU A 789 -2.42 35.17 -1.94
N ASP A 790 -2.84 36.44 -2.02
CA ASP A 790 -4.23 36.88 -1.84
C ASP A 790 -5.15 36.50 -3.03
N SER A 791 -4.69 35.54 -3.85
CA SER A 791 -5.34 35.08 -5.08
C SER A 791 -6.46 34.06 -4.86
N LEU A 792 -6.53 33.48 -3.66
CA LEU A 792 -7.25 32.24 -3.38
C LEU A 792 -8.79 32.33 -3.37
N ALA A 793 -9.38 33.53 -3.43
CA ALA A 793 -10.83 33.71 -3.32
C ALA A 793 -11.45 34.87 -4.13
N THR A 794 -10.68 35.68 -4.85
CA THR A 794 -11.07 37.07 -5.20
C THR A 794 -11.95 37.26 -6.45
N GLY A 795 -12.41 36.18 -7.12
CA GLY A 795 -13.20 36.32 -8.36
C GLY A 795 -12.38 36.73 -9.60
N ASP A 796 -11.06 36.84 -9.43
CA ASP A 796 -10.12 37.42 -10.38
C ASP A 796 -9.73 36.38 -11.47
N PRO A 797 -10.00 36.64 -12.76
CA PRO A 797 -9.77 35.68 -13.85
C PRO A 797 -8.30 35.57 -14.28
N ASP A 798 -7.43 36.48 -13.85
CA ASP A 798 -5.99 36.47 -14.19
C ASP A 798 -5.14 35.68 -13.17
N LYS A 799 -5.78 35.03 -12.19
CA LYS A 799 -5.15 34.25 -11.11
C LYS A 799 -5.52 32.75 -11.16
N PRO A 800 -4.65 31.86 -10.63
CA PRO A 800 -4.87 30.42 -10.70
C PRO A 800 -6.00 29.96 -9.76
N VAL A 801 -6.84 29.04 -10.25
CA VAL A 801 -7.77 28.28 -9.40
C VAL A 801 -7.00 27.17 -8.68
N ILE A 802 -6.94 27.22 -7.35
CA ILE A 802 -6.28 26.21 -6.52
C ILE A 802 -7.34 25.28 -5.89
N ALA A 803 -7.09 23.97 -5.98
CA ALA A 803 -7.97 22.93 -5.46
C ALA A 803 -7.17 21.79 -4.79
N LEU A 804 -7.87 21.00 -3.99
CA LEU A 804 -7.30 19.90 -3.21
C LEU A 804 -7.89 18.56 -3.65
N ALA A 805 -7.04 17.55 -3.81
CA ALA A 805 -7.46 16.21 -4.15
C ALA A 805 -8.05 15.47 -2.92
N PHE A 806 -9.17 14.79 -3.17
CA PHE A 806 -9.73 13.77 -2.29
C PHE A 806 -9.94 12.50 -3.12
N ASP A 807 -9.73 11.34 -2.51
CA ASP A 807 -10.07 10.06 -3.12
C ASP A 807 -11.53 10.12 -3.63
N HIS A 808 -11.80 9.64 -4.85
CA HIS A 808 -13.13 9.61 -5.48
C HIS A 808 -13.73 10.96 -5.94
N ALA A 809 -13.08 12.11 -5.69
CA ALA A 809 -13.59 13.40 -6.13
C ALA A 809 -13.43 13.58 -7.66
N SER A 810 -14.54 13.51 -8.41
CA SER A 810 -14.54 13.68 -9.88
C SER A 810 -14.83 15.13 -10.27
N ILE A 811 -13.79 15.88 -10.62
CA ILE A 811 -13.85 17.32 -10.85
C ILE A 811 -13.62 17.62 -12.35
N ARG A 812 -14.55 18.32 -13.00
CA ARG A 812 -14.27 18.96 -14.30
C ARG A 812 -13.32 20.14 -14.10
N VAL A 813 -12.28 20.28 -14.92
CA VAL A 813 -11.30 21.38 -14.82
C VAL A 813 -12.00 22.74 -14.76
N GLY A 814 -12.98 22.96 -15.63
CA GLY A 814 -13.73 24.22 -15.69
C GLY A 814 -14.67 24.48 -14.51
N SER A 815 -14.94 23.46 -13.68
CA SER A 815 -15.72 23.55 -12.44
C SER A 815 -14.85 23.53 -11.19
N MET A 816 -13.52 23.43 -11.32
CA MET A 816 -12.58 23.28 -10.20
C MET A 816 -12.63 24.44 -9.20
N TRP A 817 -13.12 25.60 -9.60
CA TRP A 817 -13.34 26.77 -8.74
C TRP A 817 -14.34 26.51 -7.60
N LYS A 818 -15.29 25.55 -7.77
CA LYS A 818 -16.19 25.09 -6.69
C LYS A 818 -15.38 24.67 -5.45
N MET A 819 -14.25 23.98 -5.65
CA MET A 819 -13.45 23.40 -4.56
C MET A 819 -12.93 24.46 -3.59
N ALA A 820 -12.50 25.63 -4.08
CA ALA A 820 -12.04 26.73 -3.22
C ALA A 820 -13.17 27.23 -2.29
N ARG A 821 -14.40 27.30 -2.79
CA ARG A 821 -15.59 27.68 -2.00
C ARG A 821 -16.04 26.59 -1.03
N TYR A 822 -15.75 25.33 -1.35
CA TYR A 822 -16.03 24.17 -0.50
C TYR A 822 -15.00 23.92 0.61
N ILE A 823 -13.79 24.50 0.57
CA ILE A 823 -12.75 24.27 1.60
C ILE A 823 -13.24 24.49 3.04
N PRO A 824 -13.96 25.58 3.41
CA PRO A 824 -14.43 25.78 4.78
C PRO A 824 -15.43 24.72 5.24
N ALA A 825 -16.36 24.32 4.35
CA ALA A 825 -17.35 23.27 4.60
C ALA A 825 -16.69 21.90 4.78
N ILE A 826 -15.75 21.56 3.90
CA ILE A 826 -14.95 20.33 3.98
C ILE A 826 -14.14 20.31 5.29
N GLN A 827 -13.50 21.44 5.66
CA GLN A 827 -12.72 21.55 6.89
C GLN A 827 -13.60 21.31 8.13
N GLN A 828 -14.76 21.96 8.25
CA GLN A 828 -15.72 21.74 9.33
C GLN A 828 -16.13 20.26 9.44
N CYS A 829 -16.45 19.63 8.31
CA CYS A 829 -16.78 18.20 8.25
C CYS A 829 -15.63 17.30 8.75
N TYR A 830 -14.38 17.55 8.35
CA TYR A 830 -13.23 16.78 8.85
C TYR A 830 -12.88 17.07 10.31
N ASP A 831 -13.03 18.31 10.78
CA ASP A 831 -12.75 18.66 12.18
C ASP A 831 -13.72 17.95 13.14
N GLU A 832 -15.00 17.85 12.79
CA GLU A 832 -16.03 17.07 13.50
C GLU A 832 -15.83 15.55 13.49
N SER A 833 -14.88 15.01 12.73
CA SER A 833 -14.55 13.58 12.87
C SER A 833 -13.87 13.34 14.23
N GLU A 834 -14.64 12.90 15.22
CA GLU A 834 -14.22 12.65 16.63
C GLU A 834 -13.23 11.48 16.81
N GLU A 835 -12.35 11.24 15.84
CA GLU A 835 -11.16 10.45 16.07
C GLU A 835 -10.06 11.40 16.54
N PRO A 836 -9.52 11.20 17.76
CA PRO A 836 -8.25 11.81 18.12
C PRO A 836 -7.22 11.47 17.05
N LEU A 837 -6.35 12.43 16.73
CA LEU A 837 -5.10 12.10 16.06
C LEU A 837 -4.38 11.10 16.96
N GLU A 838 -4.31 9.83 16.54
CA GLU A 838 -3.34 8.92 17.13
C GLU A 838 -1.98 9.55 16.89
N GLU A 839 -1.27 9.88 17.97
CA GLU A 839 0.14 10.24 17.90
C GLU A 839 0.86 9.01 17.33
N THR A 840 1.07 9.01 16.01
CA THR A 840 1.90 8.00 15.37
C THR A 840 3.28 8.17 15.95
N GLU A 841 3.66 7.27 16.88
CA GLU A 841 5.01 7.21 17.46
C GLU A 841 6.00 7.43 16.33
N ASP A 842 6.86 8.44 16.48
CA ASP A 842 7.55 9.07 15.36
C ASP A 842 8.26 8.02 14.52
N VAL A 843 7.71 7.71 13.32
CA VAL A 843 8.34 6.81 12.35
C VAL A 843 9.72 7.39 12.11
N PRO A 844 10.81 6.76 12.62
CA PRO A 844 12.05 7.49 12.83
C PRO A 844 12.56 8.00 11.49
N ALA A 845 12.95 9.27 11.44
CA ALA A 845 13.65 9.78 10.27
C ALA A 845 14.89 8.91 10.06
N THR A 846 14.91 8.12 8.99
CA THR A 846 15.95 7.15 8.74
C THR A 846 17.24 7.88 8.36
N GLU A 847 18.10 8.16 9.35
CA GLU A 847 19.45 8.73 9.18
C GLU A 847 20.41 7.75 8.49
N SER A 848 20.04 7.21 7.33
CA SER A 848 20.81 6.22 6.57
C SER A 848 21.47 6.79 5.29
N ALA A 849 21.51 8.13 5.15
CA ALA A 849 21.92 8.77 3.89
C ALA A 849 22.95 9.94 3.95
N THR A 850 23.54 10.32 5.09
CA THR A 850 24.74 11.22 5.11
C THR A 850 25.59 11.11 6.39
N ARG A 851 26.62 10.24 6.41
CA ARG A 851 27.83 10.40 7.24
C ARG A 851 29.08 9.99 6.45
N GLY A 852 29.44 10.83 5.48
CA GLY A 852 30.53 10.62 4.52
C GLY A 852 31.62 11.70 4.54
N ALA A 853 31.72 12.48 5.62
CA ALA A 853 32.75 13.48 5.84
C ALA A 853 33.06 13.63 7.34
N GLU A 854 34.22 14.22 7.65
CA GLU A 854 34.63 14.74 8.96
C GLU A 854 34.58 13.79 10.17
N LYS A 855 35.68 13.03 10.34
CA LYS A 855 36.25 12.78 11.68
C LYS A 855 37.77 12.89 11.63
N GLU A 856 38.31 13.91 12.30
CA GLU A 856 39.68 13.88 12.81
C GLU A 856 39.69 14.04 14.34
N LYS A 857 40.56 13.24 14.97
CA LYS A 857 41.18 13.42 16.30
C LYS A 857 40.34 13.21 17.59
N ALA A 858 41.07 12.65 18.57
CA ALA A 858 40.89 12.75 20.03
C ALA A 858 39.72 12.02 20.73
N SER A 859 39.88 10.70 20.85
CA SER A 859 39.68 9.91 22.08
C SER A 859 39.39 10.65 23.41
N GLY A 860 38.34 10.24 24.13
CA GLY A 860 38.07 10.67 25.52
C GLY A 860 37.11 9.73 26.29
N SER A 861 37.65 8.78 27.06
CA SER A 861 36.84 7.77 27.77
C SER A 861 36.26 8.29 29.11
N LYS A 862 34.97 8.05 29.40
CA LYS A 862 34.47 7.20 30.52
C LYS A 862 32.97 7.33 30.82
N THR A 863 32.27 6.19 30.69
CA THR A 863 31.28 5.59 31.61
C THR A 863 30.59 6.43 32.71
N LYS A 864 29.24 6.25 32.78
CA LYS A 864 28.39 6.16 34.01
C LYS A 864 28.12 7.48 34.79
N GLU A 865 27.02 7.65 35.55
CA GLU A 865 25.91 6.72 35.90
C GLU A 865 24.54 7.43 36.10
N LYS A 866 23.53 6.64 36.49
CA LYS A 866 22.10 6.94 36.72
C LYS A 866 21.79 8.13 37.66
N TYR A 867 20.61 8.74 37.50
CA TYR A 867 19.41 8.71 38.40
C TYR A 867 18.38 9.75 37.84
N GLU A 868 17.09 9.46 37.60
CA GLU A 868 15.98 9.04 38.48
C GLU A 868 15.70 9.95 39.69
N GLY A 869 14.40 10.27 39.92
CA GLY A 869 13.91 10.82 41.20
C GLY A 869 13.63 12.33 41.25
N GLY A 870 12.53 12.79 40.64
CA GLY A 870 12.07 14.19 40.83
C GLY A 870 11.28 14.41 42.13
N LYS A 871 11.33 15.64 42.69
CA LYS A 871 10.22 16.28 43.43
C LYS A 871 10.47 17.75 43.84
N ASN A 872 9.73 18.64 43.16
CA ASN A 872 8.80 19.62 43.77
C ASN A 872 9.29 20.87 44.57
N LYS A 873 8.51 21.95 44.38
CA LYS A 873 8.23 23.10 45.29
C LYS A 873 9.21 24.29 45.46
N GLN A 874 8.88 25.34 44.70
CA GLN A 874 8.36 26.64 45.18
C GLN A 874 9.27 27.69 45.86
N LYS A 875 9.07 28.95 45.38
CA LYS A 875 9.17 30.24 46.09
C LYS A 875 10.58 30.69 46.53
N GLN A 876 10.87 31.98 46.69
CA GLN A 876 10.47 33.25 46.02
C GLN A 876 11.25 34.35 46.76
N LYS A 877 11.86 35.33 46.05
CA LYS A 877 12.28 36.65 46.63
C LYS A 877 13.43 36.57 47.67
N GLN A 878 14.20 37.62 48.01
CA GLN A 878 14.20 39.03 47.57
C GLN A 878 15.58 39.73 47.75
N LYS A 879 15.83 40.76 46.92
CA LYS A 879 16.53 42.06 47.22
C LYS A 879 18.01 42.12 47.74
N HIS A 880 18.87 42.61 46.84
CA HIS A 880 19.51 43.97 46.85
C HIS A 880 20.69 44.36 47.80
N ARG A 881 21.78 44.88 47.20
CA ARG A 881 22.80 45.86 47.72
C ARG A 881 23.72 45.32 48.85
N GLN A 882 24.92 45.85 49.22
CA GLN A 882 26.05 46.64 48.65
C GLN A 882 27.25 46.51 49.67
N LYS A 883 28.53 46.92 49.52
CA LYS A 883 29.30 47.76 48.57
C LYS A 883 30.83 47.47 48.65
N GLN A 884 31.57 47.72 47.55
CA GLN A 884 33.01 48.12 47.41
C GLN A 884 34.08 47.93 48.53
N SER A 885 35.18 47.23 48.19
CA SER A 885 36.61 47.59 48.44
C SER A 885 37.57 46.60 47.70
N GLY A 886 38.81 46.89 47.29
CA GLY A 886 39.50 48.19 47.09
C GLY A 886 41.02 48.08 46.77
N GLY A 887 41.45 48.43 45.54
CA GLY A 887 42.86 48.71 45.13
C GLY A 887 43.67 47.53 44.51
N GLY A 888 44.63 47.74 43.58
CA GLY A 888 44.95 48.95 42.78
C GLY A 888 46.31 48.92 42.02
N LYS A 889 46.51 49.86 41.07
CA LYS A 889 47.75 50.26 40.32
C LYS A 889 48.30 49.29 39.22
N SER A 890 48.97 49.73 38.14
CA SER A 890 49.10 51.08 37.49
C SER A 890 49.89 51.08 36.14
N GLY A 891 49.51 51.92 35.17
CA GLY A 891 50.30 52.32 33.96
C GLY A 891 49.41 52.44 32.69
N ARG A 892 49.19 53.60 32.03
CA ARG A 892 50.07 54.46 31.18
C ARG A 892 50.40 53.81 29.81
N ARG A 893 50.17 54.41 28.63
CA ARG A 893 49.66 55.76 28.22
C ARG A 893 49.04 55.71 26.79
N ASP A 894 48.15 56.67 26.49
CA ASP A 894 48.06 57.62 25.35
C ASP A 894 48.62 57.18 23.95
N ASP A 895 48.07 57.55 22.78
CA ASP A 895 47.45 58.84 22.39
C ASP A 895 46.55 58.75 21.10
N SER A 896 45.65 59.74 20.91
CA SER A 896 45.03 60.37 19.69
C SER A 896 44.84 59.63 18.32
N ALA A 897 44.22 60.20 17.27
CA ALA A 897 42.92 60.90 17.08
C ALA A 897 42.66 61.10 15.56
N GLY A 898 41.42 61.46 15.16
CA GLY A 898 41.09 61.99 13.82
C GLY A 898 40.59 60.97 12.77
N ASP A 899 39.94 61.37 11.66
CA ASP A 899 38.67 62.11 11.45
C ASP A 899 38.46 62.36 9.93
N GLN A 900 37.20 62.33 9.49
CA GLN A 900 36.60 62.97 8.29
C GLN A 900 37.00 62.69 6.81
N THR A 901 35.96 62.85 5.98
CA THR A 901 35.86 63.57 4.67
C THR A 901 35.88 62.88 3.29
N MET A 902 34.82 63.24 2.53
CA MET A 902 34.63 63.33 1.05
C MET A 902 34.67 62.06 0.17
N ALA A 903 34.14 62.06 -1.07
CA ALA A 903 32.85 62.51 -1.65
C ALA A 903 32.95 62.56 -3.21
N ASP A 904 31.87 62.15 -3.89
CA ASP A 904 31.42 62.45 -5.27
C ASP A 904 32.34 62.31 -6.51
N GLY A 905 31.70 62.09 -7.67
CA GLY A 905 32.34 61.95 -8.99
C GLY A 905 31.64 60.90 -9.90
N THR A 906 30.36 61.08 -10.27
CA THR A 906 29.92 61.66 -11.57
C THR A 906 30.56 61.07 -12.83
N GLY A 907 29.75 60.46 -13.70
CA GLY A 907 30.17 60.04 -15.05
C GLY A 907 29.03 59.44 -15.89
N GLU A 908 28.56 60.18 -16.89
CA GLU A 908 27.56 59.74 -17.88
C GLU A 908 28.23 58.98 -19.05
N GLY A 909 27.48 58.15 -19.80
CA GLY A 909 28.05 57.47 -20.98
C GLY A 909 27.09 56.59 -21.79
N SER A 910 26.64 57.11 -22.93
CA SER A 910 25.93 56.46 -24.05
C SER A 910 26.42 55.02 -24.40
N GLN A 911 25.56 54.00 -24.59
CA GLN A 911 24.61 53.73 -25.70
C GLN A 911 25.21 52.89 -26.87
N LEU A 912 24.34 52.11 -27.55
CA LEU A 912 24.50 51.41 -28.85
C LEU A 912 25.29 50.07 -28.94
N ALA A 913 24.50 49.00 -28.98
CA ALA A 913 24.56 47.80 -29.83
C ALA A 913 25.72 47.56 -30.83
N ALA A 914 26.20 46.31 -30.90
CA ALA A 914 25.94 45.42 -32.06
C ALA A 914 26.42 43.95 -31.83
N THR A 915 25.67 43.01 -32.43
CA THR A 915 26.06 41.65 -32.91
C THR A 915 27.33 40.97 -32.38
N GLY A 916 27.15 39.79 -31.77
CA GLY A 916 28.17 38.78 -31.50
C GLY A 916 27.54 37.42 -31.23
#